data_AF-A0A4Y7PDZ9-F1
#
_entry.id   AF-A0A4Y7PDZ9-F1
#
_cell.length_a   1.000
_cell.length_b   1.000
_cell.length_c   1.000
_cell.angle_alpha   90.00
_cell.angle_beta   90.00
_cell.angle_gamma   90.00
#
_symmetry.space_group_name_H-M   'P 1'
#
loop_
_entity.id
_entity.type
_entity.pdbx_description
1 polymer ?
#
loop_
_entity_poly.entity_id
_entity_poly.type
_entity_poly.pdbx_seq_one_letter_code
_entity_poly.pdbx_strand_id
1 'polypeptide(L)'
;MVGSDNEDLAFIEPYLKGSLDGKHIKLHPDFDHPRTSKPARTVISTDIDSVIYVTHELRVKGVLKIHTGPLKSGTPPIHKHNHVYVHLLPPPSETQRSMKLDRDNWETRRTPLSQIPNTHFGEMGDFKVAIFFPRLMHQDTTSRRRWVTRVPDEVHDLFLDEVLYPALQWVARKHQGPYVNVTREGMRRRNGPRDAAPDKLFLVNNVQLIELQEKMDDIIAKDIDDQGLAMFGSYFLVGDIRGSKLLATKSTEPWADDKDAATAFDVLCKNFPGLDWDHMMKPKKGALYMDFGIAIHPDDDKTPYVGLWSLHHLRASYHYAGFLKGNVHHAAQLRDLGGLQAEMSKGLEYATHINFRSSYCLGFEVVRRPGKQVYSCDDGDAYTANQTYQRFMENQLHLFKLAQTNNWGVRDEIRASGLAVQMMLKGWRRKVKEFMKWNSIVWVPSRVWFGMLMRRLRAIRATQFQILRMDPQPTNLAIVSSVLMHMVRALTITPVVMKAYISAALKDLHQGEKMDTWGIFFLKCLDLQDHKVLPDVEKDDDPHILQDFVGAIAQRTLAQRRMAQYAKQKGIVNDSYPIGQNPTWEELESEVKNMPQRIMGDWDWDNACDAHADAARLFVKMSKSFWEKGFQKDHFLPAIQINITCLEDAMKSWSIQSIINSVISPHFLASNANYPGSSKRGKQDVPFEKLREQLYFCPPSTATKPNTKWRYLVEGGYLRDYHQYIRDHTPEDVWALDRALNTIFMKIQCLPSSSA
;
A
#
# COMPACT_ATOMS: atom_id res chain seq x y z
N MET A 1 18.95 20.07 7.60
CA MET A 1 18.87 18.70 7.05
C MET A 1 18.90 18.74 5.52
N VAL A 2 20.07 19.00 4.92
CA VAL A 2 20.32 18.82 3.48
C VAL A 2 21.62 18.04 3.41
N GLY A 3 21.53 16.74 3.12
CA GLY A 3 22.65 15.80 3.01
C GLY A 3 22.47 14.96 1.75
N SER A 4 23.57 14.36 1.29
CA SER A 4 23.66 13.60 0.03
C SER A 4 22.75 12.36 0.00
N ASP A 5 22.35 11.95 -1.20
CA ASP A 5 21.47 10.80 -1.47
C ASP A 5 22.17 9.42 -1.35
N ASN A 6 23.37 9.34 -0.74
CA ASN A 6 24.04 8.06 -0.50
C ASN A 6 23.44 7.37 0.72
N GLU A 7 22.89 6.17 0.55
CA GLU A 7 22.26 5.34 1.60
C GLU A 7 23.28 4.64 2.51
N ASP A 8 24.30 5.36 2.98
CA ASP A 8 25.33 4.85 3.91
C ASP A 8 24.88 4.96 5.38
N LEU A 9 25.64 4.39 6.33
CA LEU A 9 25.37 4.50 7.77
C LEU A 9 25.17 5.95 8.24
N ALA A 10 25.94 6.89 7.67
CA ALA A 10 25.82 8.34 7.92
C ALA A 10 24.44 8.91 7.54
N PHE A 11 23.71 8.26 6.64
CA PHE A 11 22.35 8.62 6.24
C PHE A 11 21.28 8.06 7.18
N ILE A 12 21.53 6.91 7.83
CA ILE A 12 20.56 6.30 8.77
C ILE A 12 20.47 7.12 10.06
N GLU A 13 21.61 7.58 10.57
CA GLU A 13 21.71 8.26 11.86
C GLU A 13 20.73 9.43 12.05
N PRO A 14 20.68 10.44 11.17
CA PRO A 14 19.85 11.63 11.42
C PRO A 14 18.35 11.33 11.34
N TYR A 15 17.94 10.34 10.55
CA TYR A 15 16.52 10.10 10.24
C TYR A 15 15.89 8.97 11.06
N LEU A 16 16.71 8.04 11.58
CA LEU A 16 16.25 6.90 12.37
C LEU A 16 16.74 6.93 13.83
N LYS A 17 18.01 7.26 14.08
CA LYS A 17 18.58 7.39 15.44
C LYS A 17 18.41 8.80 16.03
N GLY A 18 18.24 9.81 15.18
CA GLY A 18 18.21 11.20 15.59
C GLY A 18 19.56 11.66 16.14
N SER A 19 20.65 11.28 15.47
CA SER A 19 22.02 11.79 15.72
C SER A 19 22.61 12.35 14.43
N LEU A 20 23.38 13.43 14.54
CA LEU A 20 24.17 13.98 13.44
C LEU A 20 25.49 14.49 14.03
N ASP A 21 26.61 14.01 13.52
CA ASP A 21 27.96 14.38 13.98
C ASP A 21 28.12 14.23 15.50
N GLY A 22 27.62 13.11 16.06
CA GLY A 22 27.65 12.83 17.50
C GLY A 22 26.69 13.67 18.36
N LYS A 23 25.94 14.61 17.77
CA LYS A 23 24.96 15.44 18.48
C LYS A 23 23.56 14.88 18.31
N HIS A 24 22.78 14.88 19.39
CA HIS A 24 21.39 14.48 19.32
C HIS A 24 20.51 15.53 18.65
N ILE A 25 19.66 15.07 17.73
CA ILE A 25 18.62 15.88 17.10
C ILE A 25 17.38 15.86 17.99
N LYS A 26 16.90 17.04 18.34
CA LYS A 26 15.57 17.26 18.91
C LYS A 26 14.76 18.09 17.90
N LEU A 27 13.61 17.59 17.51
CA LEU A 27 12.62 18.37 16.75
C LEU A 27 11.86 19.21 17.77
N HIS A 28 12.11 20.52 17.75
CA HIS A 28 11.45 21.43 18.69
C HIS A 28 9.96 21.56 18.32
N PRO A 29 9.06 21.51 19.31
CA PRO A 29 7.61 21.57 19.08
C PRO A 29 7.09 22.99 18.80
N ASP A 30 7.86 24.04 19.12
CA ASP A 30 7.53 25.41 18.68
C ASP A 30 7.76 25.59 17.18
N PHE A 31 6.72 25.24 16.44
CA PHE A 31 6.49 25.73 15.10
C PHE A 31 6.05 27.20 15.08
N ASP A 32 6.03 27.90 16.21
CA ASP A 32 5.80 29.34 16.31
C ASP A 32 7.07 30.18 16.01
N HIS A 33 8.17 29.54 15.63
CA HIS A 33 9.35 30.26 15.15
C HIS A 33 8.96 31.08 13.89
N PRO A 34 9.42 32.34 13.72
CA PRO A 34 9.20 33.17 12.52
C PRO A 34 9.71 32.56 11.19
N ARG A 35 10.21 31.33 11.21
CA ARG A 35 10.68 30.53 10.07
C ARG A 35 9.62 29.53 9.56
N THR A 36 8.49 29.34 10.22
CA THR A 36 7.37 28.62 9.60
C THR A 36 6.67 29.53 8.62
N SER A 37 6.93 29.27 7.34
CA SER A 37 6.28 29.88 6.20
C SER A 37 4.76 29.68 6.29
N LYS A 38 4.02 30.76 6.53
CA LYS A 38 2.56 30.76 6.38
C LYS A 38 2.25 30.87 4.88
N PRO A 39 1.29 30.10 4.35
CA PRO A 39 0.83 30.29 2.98
C PRO A 39 0.29 31.71 2.83
N ALA A 40 0.54 32.34 1.68
CA ALA A 40 0.05 33.69 1.43
C ALA A 40 -1.49 33.77 1.51
N ARG A 41 -2.16 32.69 1.14
CA ARG A 41 -3.62 32.58 1.15
C ARG A 41 -4.06 31.17 1.51
N THR A 42 -5.24 31.08 2.13
CA THR A 42 -5.91 29.82 2.44
C THR A 42 -7.34 29.84 1.92
N VAL A 43 -7.81 28.71 1.43
CA VAL A 43 -9.19 28.48 1.00
C VAL A 43 -9.86 27.56 2.00
N ILE A 44 -11.12 27.84 2.32
CA ILE A 44 -11.91 27.02 3.21
C ILE A 44 -13.10 26.47 2.43
N SER A 45 -13.35 25.18 2.54
CA SER A 45 -14.51 24.53 1.93
C SER A 45 -15.32 23.78 2.97
N THR A 46 -16.61 23.69 2.72
CA THR A 46 -17.53 22.85 3.50
C THR A 46 -18.16 21.80 2.61
N ASP A 47 -18.35 20.60 3.14
CA ASP A 47 -18.95 19.49 2.42
C ASP A 47 -19.77 18.58 3.35
N ILE A 48 -20.61 17.72 2.76
CA ILE A 48 -21.27 16.62 3.46
C ILE A 48 -20.79 15.30 2.85
N ASP A 49 -19.97 14.55 3.59
CA ASP A 49 -19.28 13.35 3.07
C ASP A 49 -20.20 12.12 3.03
N SER A 50 -21.06 12.01 4.04
CA SER A 50 -22.01 10.91 4.15
C SER A 50 -23.31 11.33 4.82
N VAL A 51 -24.36 10.56 4.54
CA VAL A 51 -25.69 10.73 5.11
C VAL A 51 -26.16 9.36 5.59
N ILE A 52 -26.62 9.28 6.83
CA ILE A 52 -27.19 8.06 7.41
C ILE A 52 -28.57 8.42 7.97
N TYR A 53 -29.61 7.76 7.48
CA TYR A 53 -30.99 7.97 7.92
C TYR A 53 -31.55 6.70 8.51
N VAL A 54 -31.87 6.72 9.80
CA VAL A 54 -32.46 5.60 10.54
C VAL A 54 -33.95 5.86 10.72
N THR A 55 -34.80 4.95 10.27
CA THR A 55 -36.27 5.13 10.36
C THR A 55 -37.02 3.80 10.40
N HIS A 56 -38.25 3.82 10.93
CA HIS A 56 -39.23 2.75 10.76
C HIS A 56 -40.13 2.96 9.54
N GLU A 57 -40.17 4.17 8.97
CA GLU A 57 -41.06 4.55 7.87
C GLU A 57 -40.27 5.31 6.81
N LEU A 58 -39.67 4.55 5.88
CA LEU A 58 -38.91 5.12 4.77
C LEU A 58 -39.86 5.73 3.74
N ARG A 59 -39.61 7.01 3.41
CA ARG A 59 -40.27 7.74 2.32
C ARG A 59 -39.23 8.28 1.35
N VAL A 60 -39.56 8.25 0.07
CA VAL A 60 -38.72 8.79 -1.00
C VAL A 60 -39.60 9.54 -2.00
N LYS A 61 -39.05 10.54 -2.69
CA LYS A 61 -39.72 11.21 -3.82
C LYS A 61 -39.47 10.49 -5.15
N GLY A 62 -38.37 9.72 -5.23
CA GLY A 62 -37.99 8.93 -6.40
C GLY A 62 -38.56 7.51 -6.44
N VAL A 63 -37.91 6.65 -7.21
CA VAL A 63 -38.22 5.22 -7.31
C VAL A 63 -37.11 4.42 -6.61
N LEU A 64 -37.48 3.62 -5.62
CA LEU A 64 -36.56 2.74 -4.92
C LEU A 64 -36.53 1.37 -5.62
N LYS A 65 -35.33 0.81 -5.78
CA LYS A 65 -35.11 -0.53 -6.32
C LYS A 65 -34.96 -1.50 -5.15
N ILE A 66 -35.91 -2.39 -4.95
CA ILE A 66 -35.89 -3.41 -3.88
C ILE A 66 -35.07 -4.61 -4.33
N HIS A 67 -34.16 -5.08 -3.48
CA HIS A 67 -33.40 -6.30 -3.69
C HIS A 67 -34.28 -7.52 -3.42
N THR A 68 -34.38 -8.43 -4.40
CA THR A 68 -35.19 -9.65 -4.29
C THR A 68 -34.37 -10.93 -4.31
N GLY A 69 -33.04 -10.82 -4.39
CA GLY A 69 -32.11 -11.96 -4.42
C GLY A 69 -31.50 -12.28 -3.04
N PRO A 70 -30.92 -13.48 -2.88
CA PRO A 70 -30.20 -13.85 -1.65
C PRO A 70 -28.94 -12.99 -1.44
N LEU A 71 -28.40 -12.98 -0.21
CA LEU A 71 -27.16 -12.29 0.16
C LEU A 71 -25.99 -12.73 -0.74
N LYS A 72 -25.50 -11.83 -1.60
CA LYS A 72 -24.34 -12.10 -2.48
C LYS A 72 -22.98 -11.80 -1.84
N SER A 73 -22.93 -10.93 -0.83
CA SER A 73 -21.67 -10.54 -0.18
C SER A 73 -21.50 -11.25 1.16
N GLY A 74 -20.30 -11.79 1.40
CA GLY A 74 -19.91 -12.32 2.73
C GLY A 74 -19.86 -11.24 3.83
N THR A 75 -20.03 -9.96 3.49
CA THR A 75 -19.97 -8.82 4.43
C THR A 75 -21.32 -8.09 4.44
N PRO A 76 -21.90 -7.79 5.61
CA PRO A 76 -23.16 -7.04 5.70
C PRO A 76 -22.96 -5.54 5.40
N PRO A 77 -24.03 -4.82 4.99
CA PRO A 77 -23.99 -3.40 4.63
C PRO A 77 -23.28 -2.50 5.65
N ILE A 78 -23.60 -2.69 6.94
CA ILE A 78 -22.96 -2.01 8.07
C ILE A 78 -22.33 -3.06 8.99
N HIS A 79 -21.04 -3.32 8.77
CA HIS A 79 -20.23 -4.27 9.54
C HIS A 79 -19.20 -3.61 10.46
N LYS A 80 -18.92 -2.31 10.26
CA LYS A 80 -17.99 -1.52 11.07
C LYS A 80 -18.73 -0.45 11.85
N HIS A 81 -18.22 -0.14 13.03
CA HIS A 81 -18.75 0.92 13.86
C HIS A 81 -18.69 2.26 13.12
N ASN A 82 -19.84 2.89 12.96
CA ASN A 82 -20.01 4.16 12.27
C ASN A 82 -20.54 5.24 13.23
N HIS A 83 -20.34 5.11 14.54
CA HIS A 83 -20.74 6.13 15.54
C HIS A 83 -22.22 6.56 15.47
N VAL A 84 -23.07 5.73 14.86
CA VAL A 84 -24.52 5.88 14.83
C VAL A 84 -25.13 4.81 15.71
N TYR A 85 -26.07 5.24 16.54
CA TYR A 85 -26.63 4.44 17.60
C TYR A 85 -28.16 4.48 17.54
N VAL A 86 -28.76 3.35 17.90
CA VAL A 86 -30.20 3.23 18.09
C VAL A 86 -30.51 2.87 19.53
N HIS A 87 -31.67 3.29 20.01
CA HIS A 87 -32.17 2.96 21.33
C HIS A 87 -33.08 1.74 21.23
N LEU A 88 -32.57 0.58 21.65
CA LEU A 88 -33.33 -0.66 21.63
C LEU A 88 -33.91 -0.96 23.00
N LEU A 89 -35.19 -1.31 23.04
CA LEU A 89 -35.82 -1.84 24.24
C LEU A 89 -35.43 -3.33 24.37
N PRO A 90 -34.68 -3.74 25.41
CA PRO A 90 -34.37 -5.16 25.60
C PRO A 90 -35.65 -5.96 25.89
N PRO A 91 -35.70 -7.26 25.55
CA PRO A 91 -36.83 -8.11 25.93
C PRO A 91 -36.95 -8.21 27.46
N PRO A 92 -38.18 -8.38 28.01
CA PRO A 92 -38.36 -8.58 29.45
C PRO A 92 -37.57 -9.80 29.92
N SER A 93 -36.90 -9.64 31.07
CA SER A 93 -36.39 -10.75 31.87
C SER A 93 -37.52 -11.70 32.27
N GLU A 94 -37.19 -12.97 32.56
CA GLU A 94 -38.16 -13.96 33.04
C GLU A 94 -38.94 -13.46 34.26
N THR A 95 -38.25 -12.80 35.19
CA THR A 95 -38.85 -12.16 36.37
C THR A 95 -39.88 -11.10 35.96
N GLN A 96 -39.53 -10.20 35.03
CA GLN A 96 -40.46 -9.16 34.54
C GLN A 96 -41.67 -9.77 33.82
N ARG A 97 -41.50 -10.85 33.05
CA ARG A 97 -42.63 -11.57 32.42
C ARG A 97 -43.53 -12.20 33.48
N SER A 98 -42.95 -12.82 34.49
CA SER A 98 -43.71 -13.47 35.58
C SER A 98 -44.52 -12.45 36.41
N MET A 99 -44.00 -11.23 36.56
CA MET A 99 -44.63 -10.15 37.33
C MET A 99 -45.60 -9.30 36.50
N LYS A 100 -45.75 -9.55 35.18
CA LYS A 100 -46.59 -8.76 34.26
C LYS A 100 -46.39 -7.24 34.40
N LEU A 101 -45.17 -6.80 34.62
CA LEU A 101 -44.86 -5.37 34.79
C LEU A 101 -45.08 -4.63 33.45
N ASP A 102 -45.80 -3.51 33.51
CA ASP A 102 -46.03 -2.65 32.34
C ASP A 102 -44.72 -2.07 31.78
N ARG A 103 -44.71 -1.81 30.47
CA ARG A 103 -43.51 -1.47 29.68
C ARG A 103 -43.12 0.02 29.73
N ASP A 104 -43.83 0.82 30.52
CA ASP A 104 -43.87 2.28 30.32
C ASP A 104 -42.65 3.05 30.90
N ASN A 105 -41.78 2.38 31.67
CA ASN A 105 -40.63 3.00 32.35
C ASN A 105 -39.27 2.34 32.04
N TRP A 106 -39.14 1.61 30.93
CA TRP A 106 -37.96 0.78 30.71
C TRP A 106 -36.78 1.56 30.13
N GLU A 107 -35.59 1.26 30.66
CA GLU A 107 -34.33 1.78 30.13
C GLU A 107 -34.03 1.19 28.75
N THR A 108 -33.96 2.06 27.73
CA THR A 108 -33.49 1.65 26.42
C THR A 108 -31.97 1.48 26.42
N ARG A 109 -31.49 0.51 25.66
CA ARG A 109 -30.08 0.26 25.45
C ARG A 109 -29.60 0.95 24.18
N ARG A 110 -28.70 1.92 24.34
CA ARG A 110 -27.96 2.54 23.23
C ARG A 110 -27.07 1.49 22.56
N THR A 111 -27.40 1.13 21.33
CA THR A 111 -26.80 0.02 20.59
C THR A 111 -26.23 0.52 19.26
N PRO A 112 -24.94 0.27 18.94
CA PRO A 112 -24.39 0.61 17.64
C PRO A 112 -25.05 -0.17 16.51
N LEU A 113 -25.26 0.46 15.35
CA LEU A 113 -25.77 -0.24 14.16
C LEU A 113 -24.91 -1.46 13.79
N SER A 114 -23.59 -1.36 13.96
CA SER A 114 -22.65 -2.44 13.66
C SER A 114 -22.68 -3.61 14.65
N GLN A 115 -23.65 -3.67 15.56
CA GLN A 115 -23.90 -4.84 16.44
C GLN A 115 -25.23 -5.54 16.11
N ILE A 116 -25.99 -5.00 15.16
CA ILE A 116 -27.33 -5.49 14.83
C ILE A 116 -27.25 -6.22 13.47
N PRO A 117 -27.77 -7.45 13.36
CA PRO A 117 -27.85 -8.16 12.09
C PRO A 117 -28.57 -7.34 11.01
N ASN A 118 -27.93 -7.21 9.84
CA ASN A 118 -28.48 -6.43 8.73
C ASN A 118 -28.18 -7.04 7.36
N THR A 119 -29.02 -6.71 6.38
CA THR A 119 -28.90 -7.11 4.97
C THR A 119 -29.31 -5.96 4.05
N HIS A 120 -28.99 -6.09 2.76
CA HIS A 120 -29.41 -5.13 1.73
C HIS A 120 -30.93 -5.22 1.50
N PHE A 121 -31.61 -4.08 1.48
CA PHE A 121 -33.06 -4.00 1.26
C PHE A 121 -33.39 -3.33 -0.07
N GLY A 122 -32.77 -2.19 -0.36
CA GLY A 122 -33.01 -1.48 -1.62
C GLY A 122 -31.94 -0.45 -1.97
N GLU A 123 -32.08 0.18 -3.13
CA GLU A 123 -31.19 1.25 -3.57
C GLU A 123 -31.87 2.25 -4.50
N MET A 124 -31.42 3.51 -4.46
CA MET A 124 -31.80 4.57 -5.37
C MET A 124 -30.54 5.37 -5.72
N GLY A 125 -29.87 4.97 -6.80
CA GLY A 125 -28.56 5.51 -7.16
C GLY A 125 -27.54 5.21 -6.06
N ASP A 126 -26.91 6.25 -5.52
CA ASP A 126 -25.93 6.15 -4.43
C ASP A 126 -26.56 6.00 -3.04
N PHE A 127 -27.88 6.22 -2.91
CA PHE A 127 -28.60 5.96 -1.67
C PHE A 127 -28.89 4.47 -1.53
N LYS A 128 -28.18 3.79 -0.63
CA LYS A 128 -28.36 2.37 -0.33
C LYS A 128 -29.19 2.22 0.93
N VAL A 129 -30.13 1.28 0.93
CA VAL A 129 -31.02 1.00 2.05
C VAL A 129 -30.73 -0.40 2.56
N ALA A 130 -30.45 -0.50 3.84
CA ALA A 130 -30.31 -1.75 4.57
C ALA A 130 -31.48 -1.93 5.55
N ILE A 131 -31.88 -3.18 5.77
CA ILE A 131 -32.87 -3.56 6.78
C ILE A 131 -32.15 -4.22 7.96
N PHE A 132 -32.55 -3.84 9.17
CA PHE A 132 -31.95 -4.25 10.44
C PHE A 132 -32.93 -5.07 11.26
N PHE A 133 -32.44 -6.14 11.90
CA PHE A 133 -33.26 -7.07 12.68
C PHE A 133 -32.78 -7.15 14.13
N PRO A 134 -33.28 -6.29 15.03
CA PRO A 134 -32.87 -6.26 16.44
C PRO A 134 -33.04 -7.57 17.20
N ARG A 135 -34.09 -8.34 16.88
CA ARG A 135 -34.40 -9.60 17.58
C ARG A 135 -33.47 -10.74 17.20
N LEU A 136 -32.67 -10.58 16.14
CA LEU A 136 -31.63 -11.55 15.74
C LEU A 136 -30.27 -11.29 16.41
N MET A 137 -30.15 -10.25 17.24
CA MET A 137 -28.90 -9.92 17.91
C MET A 137 -28.40 -11.07 18.80
N HIS A 138 -27.22 -11.58 18.52
CA HIS A 138 -26.53 -12.56 19.35
C HIS A 138 -25.01 -12.39 19.23
N GLN A 139 -24.29 -12.96 20.19
CA GLN A 139 -22.83 -13.06 20.14
C GLN A 139 -22.44 -14.43 19.61
N ASP A 140 -21.39 -14.46 18.80
CA ASP A 140 -20.75 -15.69 18.36
C ASP A 140 -20.29 -16.49 19.59
N THR A 141 -20.70 -17.75 19.65
CA THR A 141 -20.38 -18.72 20.70
C THR A 141 -18.93 -19.17 20.68
N THR A 142 -18.17 -18.88 19.63
CA THR A 142 -16.72 -19.13 19.58
C THR A 142 -15.94 -18.19 20.51
N SER A 143 -14.66 -18.48 20.73
CA SER A 143 -13.77 -17.85 21.74
C SER A 143 -13.65 -16.32 21.70
N ARG A 144 -14.25 -15.63 20.72
CA ARG A 144 -14.13 -14.18 20.54
C ARG A 144 -15.36 -13.37 21.00
N ARG A 145 -16.49 -14.00 21.39
CA ARG A 145 -17.74 -13.33 21.88
C ARG A 145 -18.09 -12.06 21.08
N ARG A 146 -17.96 -12.11 19.75
CA ARG A 146 -18.22 -10.96 18.88
C ARG A 146 -19.69 -10.91 18.51
N TRP A 147 -20.27 -9.71 18.44
CA TRP A 147 -21.61 -9.54 17.90
C TRP A 147 -21.67 -9.98 16.44
N VAL A 148 -22.66 -10.80 16.11
CA VAL A 148 -22.93 -11.23 14.74
C VAL A 148 -23.69 -10.13 14.01
N THR A 149 -23.16 -9.66 12.89
CA THR A 149 -23.72 -8.54 12.11
C THR A 149 -24.35 -8.97 10.80
N ARG A 150 -24.04 -10.19 10.34
CA ARG A 150 -24.59 -10.77 9.12
C ARG A 150 -25.80 -11.62 9.48
N VAL A 151 -26.88 -11.47 8.72
CA VAL A 151 -28.03 -12.39 8.79
C VAL A 151 -27.62 -13.73 8.16
N PRO A 152 -27.82 -14.88 8.84
CA PRO A 152 -27.57 -16.19 8.24
C PRO A 152 -28.36 -16.40 6.94
N ASP A 153 -27.81 -17.14 5.99
CA ASP A 153 -28.41 -17.27 4.66
C ASP A 153 -29.78 -17.97 4.70
N GLU A 154 -29.95 -18.95 5.58
CA GLU A 154 -31.21 -19.65 5.81
C GLU A 154 -32.29 -18.72 6.39
N VAL A 155 -31.90 -17.85 7.33
CA VAL A 155 -32.78 -16.87 7.96
C VAL A 155 -33.15 -15.76 6.96
N HIS A 156 -32.20 -15.35 6.12
CA HIS A 156 -32.45 -14.39 5.06
C HIS A 156 -33.41 -14.95 4.00
N ASP A 157 -33.23 -16.20 3.59
CA ASP A 157 -34.12 -16.86 2.64
C ASP A 157 -35.56 -16.95 3.21
N LEU A 158 -35.71 -17.26 4.49
CA LEU A 158 -37.01 -17.26 5.16
C LEU A 158 -37.67 -15.88 5.16
N PHE A 159 -36.91 -14.80 5.40
CA PHE A 159 -37.42 -13.43 5.28
C PHE A 159 -37.92 -13.12 3.87
N LEU A 160 -37.17 -13.53 2.84
CA LEU A 160 -37.56 -13.29 1.45
C LEU A 160 -38.87 -14.01 1.11
N ASP A 161 -38.95 -15.31 1.45
CA ASP A 161 -40.05 -16.19 1.06
C ASP A 161 -41.36 -15.86 1.79
N GLU A 162 -41.28 -15.62 3.09
CA GLU A 162 -42.46 -15.50 3.94
C GLU A 162 -42.88 -14.06 4.20
N VAL A 163 -41.97 -13.08 4.06
CA VAL A 163 -42.26 -11.67 4.35
C VAL A 163 -42.18 -10.81 3.09
N LEU A 164 -41.01 -10.75 2.44
CA LEU A 164 -40.79 -9.78 1.38
C LEU A 164 -41.56 -10.10 0.09
N TYR A 165 -41.53 -11.35 -0.39
CA TYR A 165 -42.23 -11.72 -1.62
C TYR A 165 -43.75 -11.58 -1.52
N PRO A 166 -44.42 -12.05 -0.44
CA PRO A 166 -45.85 -11.84 -0.29
C PRO A 166 -46.22 -10.35 -0.18
N ALA A 167 -45.40 -9.55 0.50
CA ALA A 167 -45.61 -8.11 0.57
C ALA A 167 -45.42 -7.43 -0.81
N LEU A 168 -44.44 -7.85 -1.60
CA LEU A 168 -44.24 -7.37 -2.96
C LEU A 168 -45.38 -7.75 -3.89
N GLN A 169 -45.90 -8.98 -3.81
CA GLN A 169 -47.06 -9.43 -4.58
C GLN A 169 -48.31 -8.60 -4.28
N TRP A 170 -48.47 -8.17 -3.03
CA TRP A 170 -49.57 -7.32 -2.60
C TRP A 170 -49.53 -5.92 -3.23
N VAL A 171 -48.34 -5.28 -3.25
CA VAL A 171 -48.18 -3.91 -3.80
C VAL A 171 -47.97 -3.87 -5.31
N ALA A 172 -47.76 -5.03 -5.94
CA ALA A 172 -47.54 -5.15 -7.37
C ALA A 172 -48.78 -4.73 -8.16
N ARG A 173 -48.60 -3.81 -9.11
CA ARG A 173 -49.66 -3.46 -10.05
C ARG A 173 -49.89 -4.61 -11.04
N LYS A 174 -51.07 -4.67 -11.67
CA LYS A 174 -51.43 -5.74 -12.63
C LYS A 174 -50.36 -6.01 -13.70
N HIS A 175 -49.74 -4.96 -14.26
CA HIS A 175 -48.67 -5.09 -15.28
C HIS A 175 -47.31 -5.51 -14.68
N GLN A 176 -47.12 -5.36 -13.37
CA GLN A 176 -45.93 -5.80 -12.64
C GLN A 176 -46.02 -7.26 -12.19
N GLY A 177 -47.22 -7.86 -12.14
CA GLY A 177 -47.47 -9.24 -11.71
C GLY A 177 -46.53 -10.30 -12.30
N PRO A 178 -46.25 -10.31 -13.63
CA PRO A 178 -45.30 -11.26 -14.23
C PRO A 178 -43.86 -11.13 -13.71
N TYR A 179 -43.51 -9.98 -13.13
CA TYR A 179 -42.18 -9.71 -12.60
C TYR A 179 -42.04 -10.08 -11.11
N VAL A 180 -43.16 -10.27 -10.41
CA VAL A 180 -43.26 -10.47 -8.94
C VAL A 180 -43.68 -11.90 -8.58
N ASN A 181 -44.31 -12.62 -9.50
CA ASN A 181 -44.59 -14.06 -9.37
C ASN A 181 -43.31 -14.88 -9.55
N VAL A 182 -42.40 -14.82 -8.57
CA VAL A 182 -41.19 -15.62 -8.56
C VAL A 182 -41.06 -16.35 -7.23
N THR A 183 -40.91 -17.68 -7.30
CA THR A 183 -40.53 -18.52 -6.17
C THR A 183 -39.01 -18.50 -5.99
N ARG A 184 -38.50 -18.75 -4.77
CA ARG A 184 -37.05 -18.90 -4.48
C ARG A 184 -36.31 -19.75 -5.50
N GLU A 185 -36.90 -20.88 -5.87
CA GLU A 185 -36.34 -21.82 -6.84
C GLU A 185 -36.30 -21.22 -8.25
N GLY A 186 -37.31 -20.44 -8.62
CA GLY A 186 -37.35 -19.68 -9.87
C GLY A 186 -36.35 -18.52 -9.94
N MET A 187 -35.95 -17.92 -8.81
CA MET A 187 -34.86 -16.93 -8.76
C MET A 187 -33.49 -17.62 -8.80
N ARG A 188 -33.27 -18.66 -8.00
CA ARG A 188 -32.01 -19.42 -7.96
C ARG A 188 -31.69 -20.09 -9.30
N ARG A 189 -32.68 -20.67 -10.01
CA ARG A 189 -32.48 -21.27 -11.34
C ARG A 189 -32.20 -20.26 -12.45
N ARG A 190 -32.57 -18.98 -12.25
CA ARG A 190 -32.26 -17.88 -13.19
C ARG A 190 -30.88 -17.26 -12.97
N ASN A 191 -30.31 -17.42 -11.77
CA ASN A 191 -28.93 -17.06 -11.48
C ASN A 191 -28.03 -18.23 -11.90
N GLY A 192 -27.26 -18.06 -12.98
CA GLY A 192 -26.33 -19.08 -13.46
C GLY A 192 -25.20 -19.38 -12.46
N PRO A 193 -24.44 -20.49 -12.64
CA PRO A 193 -23.38 -20.93 -11.72
C PRO A 193 -22.12 -20.03 -11.69
N ARG A 194 -22.15 -18.88 -12.38
CA ARG A 194 -21.09 -17.85 -12.37
C ARG A 194 -21.76 -16.50 -12.15
N ASP A 195 -21.65 -15.99 -10.92
CA ASP A 195 -22.20 -14.73 -10.43
C ASP A 195 -21.73 -13.51 -11.22
N ALA A 196 -22.52 -13.06 -12.21
CA ALA A 196 -22.32 -11.76 -12.87
C ALA A 196 -23.60 -11.09 -13.39
N ALA A 197 -24.79 -11.69 -13.21
CA ALA A 197 -26.04 -11.03 -13.59
C ALA A 197 -26.50 -10.07 -12.49
N PRO A 198 -26.90 -8.82 -12.82
CA PRO A 198 -27.47 -7.89 -11.85
C PRO A 198 -28.73 -8.51 -11.24
N ASP A 199 -28.88 -8.39 -9.92
CA ASP A 199 -30.08 -8.88 -9.24
C ASP A 199 -31.34 -8.34 -9.92
N LYS A 200 -32.38 -9.15 -10.01
CA LYS A 200 -33.67 -8.63 -10.43
C LYS A 200 -34.12 -7.67 -9.33
N LEU A 201 -34.14 -6.39 -9.66
CA LEU A 201 -34.58 -5.35 -8.75
C LEU A 201 -36.06 -5.06 -8.99
N PHE A 202 -36.84 -4.95 -7.92
CA PHE A 202 -38.25 -4.57 -8.03
C PHE A 202 -38.41 -3.06 -7.80
N LEU A 203 -39.06 -2.37 -8.73
CA LEU A 203 -39.21 -0.92 -8.68
C LEU A 203 -40.46 -0.54 -7.88
N VAL A 204 -40.28 0.21 -6.79
CA VAL A 204 -41.36 0.77 -5.98
C VAL A 204 -41.30 2.29 -5.96
N ASN A 205 -42.43 2.94 -6.22
CA ASN A 205 -42.59 4.37 -5.93
C ASN A 205 -42.95 4.57 -4.44
N ASN A 206 -43.06 5.83 -4.00
CA ASN A 206 -43.34 6.14 -2.59
C ASN A 206 -44.63 5.50 -2.04
N VAL A 207 -45.70 5.48 -2.82
CA VAL A 207 -47.00 4.91 -2.38
C VAL A 207 -46.84 3.40 -2.17
N GLN A 208 -46.26 2.71 -3.16
CA GLN A 208 -45.99 1.28 -3.06
C GLN A 208 -44.99 0.95 -1.95
N LEU A 209 -44.04 1.84 -1.66
CA LEU A 209 -43.05 1.64 -0.59
C LEU A 209 -43.70 1.73 0.81
N ILE A 210 -44.63 2.66 1.01
CA ILE A 210 -45.39 2.77 2.26
C ILE A 210 -46.27 1.52 2.44
N GLU A 211 -47.05 1.17 1.41
CA GLU A 211 -47.89 -0.03 1.44
C GLU A 211 -47.07 -1.33 1.62
N LEU A 212 -45.84 -1.36 1.10
CA LEU A 212 -44.94 -2.51 1.24
C LEU A 212 -44.50 -2.68 2.70
N GLN A 213 -44.07 -1.60 3.35
CA GLN A 213 -43.66 -1.62 4.75
C GLN A 213 -44.83 -1.99 5.67
N GLU A 214 -46.01 -1.38 5.46
CA GLU A 214 -47.23 -1.71 6.19
C GLU A 214 -47.60 -3.19 6.02
N LYS A 215 -47.48 -3.72 4.80
CA LYS A 215 -47.78 -5.13 4.54
C LYS A 215 -46.77 -6.09 5.16
N MET A 216 -45.48 -5.72 5.19
CA MET A 216 -44.45 -6.49 5.89
C MET A 216 -44.76 -6.55 7.40
N ASP A 217 -45.16 -5.42 7.99
CA ASP A 217 -45.56 -5.34 9.40
C ASP A 217 -46.77 -6.24 9.68
N ASP A 218 -47.80 -6.18 8.82
CA ASP A 218 -49.00 -7.03 8.91
C ASP A 218 -48.66 -8.53 8.88
N ILE A 219 -47.77 -8.95 7.97
CA ILE A 219 -47.37 -10.35 7.82
C ILE A 219 -46.64 -10.82 9.08
N ILE A 220 -45.65 -10.04 9.54
CA ILE A 220 -44.87 -10.38 10.73
C ILE A 220 -45.76 -10.38 11.99
N ALA A 221 -46.72 -9.47 12.09
CA ALA A 221 -47.63 -9.38 13.24
C ALA A 221 -48.64 -10.53 13.31
N LYS A 222 -49.13 -11.02 12.16
CA LYS A 222 -50.09 -12.13 12.09
C LYS A 222 -49.49 -13.48 12.48
N ASP A 223 -48.18 -13.64 12.35
CA ASP A 223 -47.44 -14.86 12.70
C ASP A 223 -46.82 -14.81 14.12
N ILE A 224 -47.27 -13.87 14.97
CA ILE A 224 -46.78 -13.77 16.36
C ILE A 224 -47.13 -15.02 17.18
N ASP A 225 -48.23 -15.69 16.85
CA ASP A 225 -48.75 -16.84 17.61
C ASP A 225 -48.01 -18.17 17.28
N ASP A 226 -47.49 -18.33 16.06
CA ASP A 226 -46.74 -19.53 15.59
C ASP A 226 -45.19 -19.39 15.72
N GLN A 227 -44.70 -18.23 16.21
CA GLN A 227 -43.29 -17.87 16.51
C GLN A 227 -42.30 -17.87 15.33
N GLY A 228 -42.67 -18.26 14.11
CA GLY A 228 -41.75 -18.41 12.97
C GLY A 228 -41.13 -17.09 12.49
N LEU A 229 -41.95 -16.04 12.33
CA LEU A 229 -41.54 -14.74 11.77
C LEU A 229 -41.35 -13.66 12.82
N ALA A 230 -41.68 -13.93 14.09
CA ALA A 230 -41.55 -12.97 15.19
C ALA A 230 -40.10 -12.45 15.36
N MET A 231 -39.10 -13.18 14.88
CA MET A 231 -37.69 -12.77 14.86
C MET A 231 -37.37 -11.62 13.88
N PHE A 232 -38.23 -11.37 12.89
CA PHE A 232 -38.15 -10.19 12.02
C PHE A 232 -38.88 -8.97 12.59
N GLY A 233 -39.61 -9.14 13.69
CA GLY A 233 -40.34 -8.06 14.33
C GLY A 233 -39.44 -6.92 14.81
N SER A 234 -40.02 -5.71 14.85
CA SER A 234 -39.29 -4.49 15.25
C SER A 234 -38.12 -4.15 14.33
N TYR A 235 -38.16 -4.59 13.07
CA TYR A 235 -37.18 -4.18 12.08
C TYR A 235 -37.22 -2.66 11.87
N PHE A 236 -36.12 -2.13 11.35
CA PHE A 236 -36.05 -0.76 10.89
C PHE A 236 -35.14 -0.66 9.67
N LEU A 237 -35.23 0.46 8.97
CA LEU A 237 -34.49 0.74 7.76
C LEU A 237 -33.41 1.77 8.03
N VAL A 238 -32.26 1.56 7.38
CA VAL A 238 -31.16 2.53 7.38
C VAL A 238 -30.81 2.86 5.94
N GLY A 239 -31.06 4.11 5.56
CA GLY A 239 -30.55 4.70 4.33
C GLY A 239 -29.14 5.24 4.52
N ASP A 240 -28.26 5.03 3.55
CA ASP A 240 -26.85 5.40 3.59
C ASP A 240 -26.43 5.98 2.22
N ILE A 241 -25.83 7.16 2.23
CA ILE A 241 -25.05 7.71 1.12
C ILE A 241 -23.59 7.79 1.58
N ARG A 242 -22.67 7.13 0.86
CA ARG A 242 -21.23 7.18 1.16
C ARG A 242 -20.46 7.94 0.08
N GLY A 243 -19.50 8.75 0.50
CA GLY A 243 -18.56 9.39 -0.41
C GLY A 243 -19.19 10.48 -1.28
N SER A 244 -20.26 11.13 -0.80
CA SER A 244 -20.92 12.23 -1.49
C SER A 244 -20.12 13.53 -1.44
N LYS A 245 -18.91 13.53 -0.85
CA LYS A 245 -18.06 14.71 -0.68
C LYS A 245 -18.00 15.59 -1.92
N LEU A 246 -17.55 15.07 -3.07
CA LEU A 246 -17.40 15.86 -4.29
C LEU A 246 -18.75 16.35 -4.84
N LEU A 247 -19.83 15.63 -4.56
CA LEU A 247 -21.19 15.99 -4.94
C LEU A 247 -21.82 17.00 -3.98
N ALA A 248 -21.30 17.19 -2.76
CA ALA A 248 -21.84 18.12 -1.77
C ALA A 248 -20.85 19.21 -1.37
N THR A 249 -19.70 19.31 -2.05
CA THR A 249 -18.68 20.31 -1.75
C THR A 249 -19.11 21.68 -2.22
N LYS A 250 -19.08 22.65 -1.32
CA LYS A 250 -19.05 24.06 -1.67
C LYS A 250 -17.69 24.64 -1.28
N SER A 251 -16.89 24.96 -2.29
CA SER A 251 -15.70 25.79 -2.11
C SER A 251 -16.15 27.24 -1.97
N THR A 252 -15.58 27.98 -1.03
CA THR A 252 -15.67 29.43 -1.10
C THR A 252 -14.55 29.92 -1.99
N GLU A 253 -14.87 30.52 -3.13
CA GLU A 253 -14.00 31.59 -3.60
C GLU A 253 -13.94 32.66 -2.49
N PRO A 254 -12.78 33.30 -2.24
CA PRO A 254 -12.56 34.02 -0.98
C PRO A 254 -13.41 35.29 -0.79
N TRP A 255 -14.28 35.66 -1.74
CA TRP A 255 -14.89 37.00 -1.81
C TRP A 255 -16.40 37.03 -2.12
N ALA A 256 -17.09 35.89 -2.20
CA ALA A 256 -18.54 35.92 -2.39
C ALA A 256 -19.24 36.25 -1.06
N ASP A 257 -19.72 37.50 -0.93
CA ASP A 257 -20.66 37.91 0.12
C ASP A 257 -21.96 37.10 -0.03
N ASP A 258 -22.33 36.37 1.02
CA ASP A 258 -23.27 35.27 0.90
C ASP A 258 -24.42 35.38 1.87
N LYS A 259 -25.20 36.45 1.74
CA LYS A 259 -26.55 36.46 2.33
C LYS A 259 -27.48 35.47 1.60
N ASP A 260 -27.12 34.99 0.39
CA ASP A 260 -28.04 34.24 -0.48
C ASP A 260 -27.52 32.96 -1.19
N ALA A 261 -26.24 32.56 -1.18
CA ALA A 261 -25.86 31.33 -1.91
C ALA A 261 -26.01 30.04 -1.09
N ALA A 262 -26.60 29.05 -1.78
CA ALA A 262 -26.82 27.67 -1.38
C ALA A 262 -25.72 27.08 -0.48
N THR A 263 -26.08 26.48 0.65
CA THR A 263 -25.19 25.77 1.58
C THR A 263 -24.76 24.39 1.03
N ALA A 264 -23.80 23.73 1.68
CA ALA A 264 -23.44 22.34 1.35
C ALA A 264 -24.65 21.39 1.45
N PHE A 265 -25.58 21.68 2.38
CA PHE A 265 -26.85 20.95 2.48
C PHE A 265 -27.77 21.20 1.27
N ASP A 266 -27.86 22.45 0.80
CA ASP A 266 -28.70 22.76 -0.38
C ASP A 266 -28.15 22.10 -1.65
N VAL A 267 -26.82 22.05 -1.80
CA VAL A 267 -26.15 21.33 -2.89
C VAL A 267 -26.43 19.82 -2.81
N LEU A 268 -26.34 19.24 -1.61
CA LEU A 268 -26.68 17.84 -1.36
C LEU A 268 -28.13 17.55 -1.76
N CYS A 269 -29.08 18.37 -1.29
CA CYS A 269 -30.50 18.21 -1.62
C CYS A 269 -30.77 18.26 -3.12
N LYS A 270 -30.09 19.18 -3.82
CA LYS A 270 -30.18 19.32 -5.28
C LYS A 270 -29.66 18.09 -6.02
N ASN A 271 -28.59 17.48 -5.54
CA ASN A 271 -27.97 16.31 -6.17
C ASN A 271 -28.68 14.99 -5.84
N PHE A 272 -29.51 14.98 -4.81
CA PHE A 272 -30.35 13.83 -4.44
C PHE A 272 -31.83 14.24 -4.35
N PRO A 273 -32.47 14.66 -5.46
CA PRO A 273 -33.85 15.15 -5.46
C PRO A 273 -34.87 14.03 -5.23
N GLY A 274 -34.46 12.77 -5.40
CA GLY A 274 -35.30 11.60 -5.12
C GLY A 274 -35.53 11.35 -3.63
N LEU A 275 -34.79 12.00 -2.72
CA LEU A 275 -34.97 11.84 -1.28
C LEU A 275 -35.98 12.86 -0.73
N ASP A 276 -36.79 12.43 0.23
CA ASP A 276 -37.73 13.31 0.93
C ASP A 276 -37.05 14.00 2.12
N TRP A 277 -36.20 14.99 1.82
CA TRP A 277 -35.44 15.72 2.83
C TRP A 277 -36.33 16.35 3.92
N ASP A 278 -37.51 16.85 3.55
CA ASP A 278 -38.46 17.45 4.50
C ASP A 278 -39.01 16.41 5.50
N HIS A 279 -39.19 15.17 5.07
CA HIS A 279 -39.54 14.05 5.94
C HIS A 279 -38.35 13.63 6.80
N MET A 280 -37.17 13.47 6.19
CA MET A 280 -35.96 12.98 6.86
C MET A 280 -35.47 13.94 7.96
N MET A 281 -35.69 15.25 7.80
CA MET A 281 -35.31 16.27 8.79
C MET A 281 -36.20 16.30 10.04
N LYS A 282 -37.34 15.60 10.05
CA LYS A 282 -38.28 15.58 11.18
C LYS A 282 -37.86 14.53 12.21
N PRO A 283 -37.49 14.91 13.45
CA PRO A 283 -37.04 13.94 14.46
C PRO A 283 -38.06 12.84 14.80
N LYS A 284 -39.36 13.14 14.68
CA LYS A 284 -40.45 12.17 14.91
C LYS A 284 -40.54 11.09 13.83
N LYS A 285 -39.90 11.29 12.67
CA LYS A 285 -39.95 10.38 11.52
C LYS A 285 -38.70 9.55 11.34
N GLY A 286 -37.68 9.78 12.16
CA GLY A 286 -36.41 9.08 12.10
C GLY A 286 -35.26 9.96 12.56
N ALA A 287 -34.07 9.37 12.61
CA ALA A 287 -32.84 10.07 12.96
C ALA A 287 -31.96 10.21 11.71
N LEU A 288 -31.77 11.44 11.28
CA LEU A 288 -30.89 11.80 10.17
C LEU A 288 -29.54 12.27 10.71
N TYR A 289 -28.47 11.57 10.34
CA TYR A 289 -27.09 11.89 10.66
C TYR A 289 -26.32 12.27 9.40
N MET A 290 -25.41 13.23 9.52
CA MET A 290 -24.57 13.70 8.43
C MET A 290 -23.15 13.94 8.90
N ASP A 291 -22.19 13.65 8.03
CA ASP A 291 -20.77 14.01 8.24
C ASP A 291 -20.49 15.36 7.62
N PHE A 292 -20.51 16.40 8.45
CA PHE A 292 -20.18 17.75 8.05
C PHE A 292 -18.66 17.95 8.08
N GLY A 293 -18.07 18.16 6.90
CA GLY A 293 -16.65 18.41 6.72
C GLY A 293 -16.33 19.90 6.57
N ILE A 294 -15.32 20.37 7.29
CA ILE A 294 -14.65 21.66 7.06
C ILE A 294 -13.21 21.36 6.65
N ALA A 295 -12.81 21.78 5.46
CA ALA A 295 -11.44 21.63 4.98
C ALA A 295 -10.78 23.00 4.80
N ILE A 296 -9.51 23.10 5.21
CA ILE A 296 -8.71 24.32 5.13
C ILE A 296 -7.47 23.99 4.31
N HIS A 297 -7.38 24.62 3.14
CA HIS A 297 -6.37 24.34 2.13
C HIS A 297 -5.44 25.54 1.94
N PRO A 298 -4.13 25.31 1.74
CA PRO A 298 -3.25 26.36 1.28
C PRO A 298 -3.56 26.65 -0.20
N ASP A 299 -3.54 27.94 -0.55
CA ASP A 299 -3.82 28.46 -1.88
C ASP A 299 -2.68 29.40 -2.27
N ASP A 300 -1.49 28.81 -2.43
CA ASP A 300 -0.26 29.52 -2.78
C ASP A 300 0.33 28.90 -4.05
N ASP A 301 0.37 29.71 -5.11
CA ASP A 301 0.85 29.30 -6.43
C ASP A 301 2.38 29.17 -6.50
N LYS A 302 3.10 29.83 -5.58
CA LYS A 302 4.57 29.88 -5.61
C LYS A 302 5.19 28.75 -4.82
N THR A 303 4.61 28.44 -3.65
CA THR A 303 5.14 27.40 -2.76
C THR A 303 4.02 26.46 -2.33
N PRO A 304 4.08 25.17 -2.70
CA PRO A 304 3.15 24.19 -2.16
C PRO A 304 3.40 23.92 -0.67
N TYR A 305 2.33 23.78 0.11
CA TYR A 305 2.36 23.54 1.55
C TYR A 305 1.59 22.29 1.98
N VAL A 306 1.98 21.74 3.13
CA VAL A 306 1.27 20.73 3.89
C VAL A 306 0.83 21.35 5.22
N GLY A 307 -0.46 21.28 5.51
CA GLY A 307 -1.04 21.64 6.78
C GLY A 307 -1.02 20.46 7.76
N LEU A 308 -0.56 20.73 8.97
CA LEU A 308 -0.51 19.77 10.07
C LEU A 308 -1.25 20.37 11.27
N TRP A 309 -2.21 19.63 11.80
CA TRP A 309 -2.94 20.05 12.99
C TRP A 309 -2.03 20.05 14.22
N SER A 310 -2.07 21.12 15.01
CA SER A 310 -1.49 21.16 16.36
C SER A 310 -2.34 20.32 17.31
N LEU A 311 -1.77 19.25 17.85
CA LEU A 311 -2.46 18.37 18.81
C LEU A 311 -2.78 19.09 20.13
N HIS A 312 -1.97 20.09 20.52
CA HIS A 312 -2.26 20.93 21.68
C HIS A 312 -3.58 21.69 21.48
N HIS A 313 -3.71 22.41 20.37
CA HIS A 313 -4.91 23.18 20.05
C HIS A 313 -6.13 22.29 19.77
N LEU A 314 -5.94 21.15 19.09
CA LEU A 314 -7.02 20.17 18.90
C LEU A 314 -7.51 19.60 20.22
N ARG A 315 -6.62 19.15 21.10
CA ARG A 315 -7.02 18.61 22.42
C ARG A 315 -7.80 19.64 23.24
N ALA A 316 -7.32 20.88 23.27
CA ALA A 316 -8.02 21.98 23.94
C ALA A 316 -9.43 22.19 23.34
N SER A 317 -9.55 22.19 22.01
CA SER A 317 -10.84 22.34 21.32
C SER A 317 -11.80 21.19 21.61
N TYR A 318 -11.33 19.94 21.61
CA TYR A 318 -12.15 18.77 21.93
C TYR A 318 -12.60 18.76 23.39
N HIS A 319 -11.69 19.10 24.31
CA HIS A 319 -12.00 19.17 25.73
C HIS A 319 -13.03 20.26 26.03
N TYR A 320 -12.84 21.46 25.46
CA TYR A 320 -13.77 22.57 25.61
C TYR A 320 -15.17 22.23 25.07
N ALA A 321 -15.24 21.50 23.95
CA ALA A 321 -16.51 21.06 23.38
C ALA A 321 -17.11 19.81 24.08
N GLY A 322 -16.46 19.28 25.12
CA GLY A 322 -16.98 18.18 25.93
C GLY A 322 -16.96 16.80 25.26
N PHE A 323 -16.00 16.59 24.36
CA PHE A 323 -15.70 15.27 23.83
C PHE A 323 -14.97 14.40 24.85
N LEU A 324 -15.14 13.08 24.73
CA LEU A 324 -14.41 12.10 25.53
C LEU A 324 -12.90 12.13 25.17
N LYS A 325 -12.11 11.41 25.96
CA LYS A 325 -10.69 11.19 25.63
C LYS A 325 -10.59 10.52 24.26
N GLY A 326 -10.06 11.27 23.29
CA GLY A 326 -9.97 10.84 21.90
C GLY A 326 -8.75 9.97 21.60
N ASN A 327 -8.82 9.28 20.46
CA ASN A 327 -7.70 8.59 19.84
C ASN A 327 -6.82 9.60 19.09
N VAL A 328 -5.56 9.69 19.49
CA VAL A 328 -4.57 10.60 18.88
C VAL A 328 -3.88 9.91 17.72
N HIS A 329 -3.75 10.62 16.60
CA HIS A 329 -3.13 10.14 15.37
C HIS A 329 -1.89 10.97 15.04
N HIS A 330 -0.73 10.57 15.55
CA HIS A 330 0.52 11.30 15.31
C HIS A 330 0.94 11.26 13.83
N ALA A 331 1.09 12.43 13.20
CA ALA A 331 1.58 12.54 11.83
C ALA A 331 3.08 12.22 11.80
N ALA A 332 3.49 11.19 11.06
CA ALA A 332 4.88 10.74 10.99
C ALA A 332 5.54 10.48 12.35
N GLN A 333 4.73 10.08 13.35
CA GLN A 333 5.16 9.87 14.74
C GLN A 333 5.74 11.14 15.41
N LEU A 334 5.28 12.33 15.00
CA LEU A 334 5.57 13.60 15.67
C LEU A 334 4.70 13.75 16.92
N ARG A 335 5.31 14.23 18.01
CA ARG A 335 4.64 14.35 19.32
C ARG A 335 3.40 15.25 19.26
N ASP A 336 3.54 16.43 18.68
CA ASP A 336 2.56 17.51 18.83
C ASP A 336 1.78 17.81 17.54
N LEU A 337 1.99 17.02 16.49
CA LEU A 337 1.34 17.20 15.19
C LEU A 337 0.58 15.94 14.77
N GLY A 338 -0.65 16.10 14.31
CA GLY A 338 -1.46 14.97 13.90
C GLY A 338 -2.97 15.16 14.05
N GLY A 339 -3.72 14.08 13.89
CA GLY A 339 -5.17 14.07 14.04
C GLY A 339 -5.66 13.68 15.42
N LEU A 340 -6.95 13.90 15.66
CA LEU A 340 -7.67 13.49 16.86
C LEU A 340 -9.06 13.03 16.46
N GLN A 341 -9.54 11.95 17.07
CA GLN A 341 -10.91 11.45 16.88
C GLN A 341 -11.54 11.15 18.22
N ALA A 342 -12.77 11.60 18.45
CA ALA A 342 -13.46 11.34 19.70
C ALA A 342 -14.98 11.34 19.54
N GLU A 343 -15.65 10.54 20.37
CA GLU A 343 -17.08 10.65 20.58
C GLU A 343 -17.40 11.74 21.60
N MET A 344 -18.58 12.34 21.45
CA MET A 344 -19.10 13.27 22.44
C MET A 344 -19.56 12.52 23.69
N SER A 345 -19.48 13.17 24.86
CA SER A 345 -20.09 12.61 26.07
C SER A 345 -21.61 12.50 25.92
N LYS A 346 -22.23 11.45 26.47
CA LYS A 346 -23.66 11.14 26.28
C LYS A 346 -24.60 12.32 26.61
N GLY A 347 -24.33 13.03 27.70
CA GLY A 347 -25.16 14.18 28.10
C GLY A 347 -25.11 15.34 27.11
N LEU A 348 -23.92 15.63 26.58
CA LEU A 348 -23.75 16.68 25.57
C LEU A 348 -24.19 16.22 24.17
N GLU A 349 -24.02 14.95 23.83
CA GLU A 349 -24.56 14.36 22.60
C GLU A 349 -26.09 14.55 22.56
N TYR A 350 -26.78 14.27 23.68
CA TYR A 350 -28.22 14.48 23.78
C TYR A 350 -28.61 15.96 23.62
N ALA A 351 -27.84 16.89 24.21
CA ALA A 351 -28.13 18.31 24.18
C ALA A 351 -27.78 19.00 22.84
N THR A 352 -26.70 18.57 22.19
CA THR A 352 -26.16 19.23 20.99
C THR A 352 -26.46 18.46 19.70
N HIS A 353 -26.85 17.19 19.82
CA HIS A 353 -27.02 16.24 18.73
C HIS A 353 -25.75 16.01 17.89
N ILE A 354 -24.58 16.16 18.50
CA ILE A 354 -23.27 15.83 17.90
C ILE A 354 -22.78 14.51 18.50
N ASN A 355 -22.46 13.55 17.64
CA ASN A 355 -22.08 12.20 18.07
C ASN A 355 -20.55 12.04 18.10
N PHE A 356 -19.86 12.54 17.07
CA PHE A 356 -18.46 12.25 16.84
C PHE A 356 -17.77 13.39 16.09
N ARG A 357 -16.47 13.57 16.34
CA ARG A 357 -15.61 14.50 15.63
C ARG A 357 -14.30 13.83 15.26
N SER A 358 -13.81 14.11 14.06
CA SER A 358 -12.55 13.60 13.52
C SER A 358 -11.79 14.72 12.81
N SER A 359 -10.64 15.08 13.34
CA SER A 359 -9.72 16.05 12.74
C SER A 359 -8.49 15.33 12.23
N TYR A 360 -8.11 15.56 10.97
CA TYR A 360 -6.97 14.87 10.34
C TYR A 360 -6.28 15.74 9.28
N CYS A 361 -5.01 15.43 8.99
CA CYS A 361 -4.19 16.14 8.00
C CYS A 361 -4.38 15.49 6.64
N LEU A 362 -4.55 16.24 5.55
CA LEU A 362 -4.83 15.67 4.22
C LEU A 362 -3.61 15.06 3.52
N GLY A 363 -2.40 15.21 4.07
CA GLY A 363 -1.18 14.61 3.51
C GLY A 363 -1.24 13.08 3.39
N PHE A 364 -2.10 12.39 4.16
CA PHE A 364 -2.30 10.94 4.03
C PHE A 364 -3.02 10.52 2.73
N GLU A 365 -3.74 11.43 2.07
CA GLU A 365 -4.45 11.15 0.80
C GLU A 365 -3.47 10.71 -0.31
N VAL A 366 -2.19 11.08 -0.19
CA VAL A 366 -1.09 10.61 -1.08
C VAL A 366 -1.03 9.09 -1.18
N VAL A 367 -1.33 8.38 -0.09
CA VAL A 367 -1.20 6.92 0.00
C VAL A 367 -2.54 6.21 0.18
N ARG A 368 -3.65 6.96 0.29
CA ARG A 368 -4.98 6.41 0.56
C ARG A 368 -5.43 5.55 -0.63
N ARG A 369 -5.87 4.32 -0.36
CA ARG A 369 -6.47 3.41 -1.35
C ARG A 369 -7.91 3.08 -0.96
N PRO A 370 -8.91 3.77 -1.54
CA PRO A 370 -10.31 3.48 -1.27
C PRO A 370 -10.66 2.01 -1.54
N GLY A 371 -11.34 1.36 -0.60
CA GLY A 371 -11.85 -0.01 -0.77
C GLY A 371 -10.82 -1.15 -0.75
N LYS A 372 -9.53 -0.88 -0.55
CA LYS A 372 -8.47 -1.91 -0.47
C LYS A 372 -7.81 -1.93 0.91
N GLN A 373 -7.11 -3.00 1.23
CA GLN A 373 -6.22 -3.01 2.39
C GLN A 373 -5.25 -1.83 2.30
N VAL A 374 -5.12 -1.11 3.42
CA VAL A 374 -4.35 0.12 3.51
C VAL A 374 -2.85 -0.16 3.29
N TYR A 375 -2.40 -1.37 3.64
CA TYR A 375 -1.04 -1.84 3.44
C TYR A 375 -1.02 -2.95 2.38
N SER A 376 -0.26 -2.75 1.30
CA SER A 376 -0.02 -3.79 0.29
C SER A 376 1.26 -4.59 0.55
N CYS A 377 1.86 -4.44 1.74
CA CYS A 377 3.13 -5.04 2.12
C CYS A 377 3.05 -5.47 3.58
N ASP A 378 3.17 -6.77 3.80
CA ASP A 378 3.09 -7.39 5.10
C ASP A 378 4.47 -7.44 5.78
N ASP A 379 4.49 -7.69 7.09
CA ASP A 379 5.75 -7.77 7.84
C ASP A 379 6.67 -8.88 7.28
N GLY A 380 6.08 -9.98 6.80
CA GLY A 380 6.80 -11.09 6.17
C GLY A 380 7.51 -10.73 4.86
N ASP A 381 6.97 -9.77 4.10
CA ASP A 381 7.63 -9.26 2.89
C ASP A 381 8.90 -8.50 3.25
N ALA A 382 8.86 -7.69 4.31
CA ALA A 382 10.02 -6.98 4.83
C ALA A 382 11.06 -7.94 5.43
N TYR A 383 10.61 -8.96 6.18
CA TYR A 383 11.47 -10.00 6.76
C TYR A 383 12.35 -10.72 5.73
N THR A 384 11.90 -10.83 4.47
CA THR A 384 12.68 -11.42 3.37
C THR A 384 13.24 -10.39 2.40
N ALA A 385 12.88 -9.11 2.55
CA ALA A 385 13.09 -8.04 1.58
C ALA A 385 12.75 -8.46 0.14
N ASN A 386 11.65 -9.18 -0.02
CA ASN A 386 11.23 -9.72 -1.32
C ASN A 386 10.83 -8.62 -2.32
N GLN A 387 10.47 -9.02 -3.53
CA GLN A 387 10.10 -8.08 -4.60
C GLN A 387 8.87 -7.23 -4.23
N THR A 388 7.93 -7.76 -3.45
CA THR A 388 6.75 -7.02 -2.96
C THR A 388 7.19 -5.86 -2.05
N TYR A 389 8.07 -6.13 -1.10
CA TYR A 389 8.64 -5.10 -0.22
C TYR A 389 9.37 -4.02 -1.01
N GLN A 390 10.25 -4.41 -1.94
CA GLN A 390 11.03 -3.46 -2.74
C GLN A 390 10.13 -2.54 -3.58
N ARG A 391 9.18 -3.12 -4.30
CA ARG A 391 8.19 -2.35 -5.09
C ARG A 391 7.34 -1.45 -4.20
N PHE A 392 6.96 -1.91 -3.01
CA PHE A 392 6.19 -1.10 -2.08
C PHE A 392 6.99 0.15 -1.65
N MET A 393 8.25 -0.01 -1.24
CA MET A 393 9.11 1.10 -0.83
C MET A 393 9.35 2.10 -1.98
N GLU A 394 9.61 1.60 -3.18
CA GLU A 394 9.82 2.43 -4.38
C GLU A 394 8.56 3.21 -4.77
N ASN A 395 7.39 2.57 -4.73
CA ASN A 395 6.13 3.23 -4.98
C ASN A 395 5.85 4.34 -3.96
N GLN A 396 6.13 4.11 -2.67
CA GLN A 396 5.96 5.14 -1.63
C GLN A 396 6.89 6.33 -1.87
N LEU A 397 8.17 6.09 -2.20
CA LEU A 397 9.11 7.15 -2.55
C LEU A 397 8.66 7.95 -3.77
N HIS A 398 8.14 7.27 -4.80
CA HIS A 398 7.60 7.91 -5.99
C HIS A 398 6.39 8.80 -5.65
N LEU A 399 5.43 8.28 -4.87
CA LEU A 399 4.26 9.05 -4.45
C LEU A 399 4.64 10.28 -3.62
N PHE A 400 5.57 10.16 -2.67
CA PHE A 400 6.07 11.32 -1.92
C PHE A 400 6.79 12.32 -2.80
N LYS A 401 7.52 11.86 -3.82
CA LYS A 401 8.18 12.77 -4.77
C LYS A 401 7.16 13.60 -5.54
N LEU A 402 6.09 12.98 -6.03
CA LEU A 402 4.99 13.69 -6.69
C LEU A 402 4.25 14.63 -5.73
N ALA A 403 4.04 14.22 -4.48
CA ALA A 403 3.33 15.04 -3.49
C ALA A 403 4.06 16.34 -3.12
N GLN A 404 5.37 16.45 -3.38
CA GLN A 404 6.17 17.67 -3.13
C GLN A 404 5.67 18.89 -3.93
N THR A 405 4.97 18.70 -5.05
CA THR A 405 4.50 19.78 -5.92
C THR A 405 3.08 20.26 -5.61
N ASN A 406 2.38 19.58 -4.69
CA ASN A 406 0.95 19.82 -4.44
C ASN A 406 0.69 20.43 -3.06
N ASN A 407 -0.44 21.13 -2.95
CA ASN A 407 -0.97 21.70 -1.71
C ASN A 407 -1.82 20.66 -0.97
N TRP A 408 -1.58 20.50 0.33
CA TRP A 408 -2.27 19.56 1.20
C TRP A 408 -2.78 20.29 2.44
N GLY A 409 -4.10 20.33 2.60
CA GLY A 409 -4.74 21.01 3.72
C GLY A 409 -4.90 20.14 4.96
N VAL A 410 -5.82 20.57 5.80
CA VAL A 410 -6.34 19.81 6.94
C VAL A 410 -7.85 19.72 6.85
N ARG A 411 -8.45 18.72 7.49
CA ARG A 411 -9.90 18.54 7.56
C ARG A 411 -10.36 18.29 8.99
N ASP A 412 -11.50 18.86 9.34
CA ASP A 412 -12.24 18.62 10.57
C ASP A 412 -13.65 18.17 10.20
N GLU A 413 -14.04 17.00 10.68
CA GLU A 413 -15.29 16.32 10.31
C GLU A 413 -16.12 16.09 11.56
N ILE A 414 -17.41 16.46 11.50
CA ILE A 414 -18.35 16.36 12.61
C ILE A 414 -19.54 15.52 12.15
N ARG A 415 -19.78 14.40 12.84
CA ARG A 415 -21.01 13.62 12.69
C ARG A 415 -22.05 14.13 13.66
N ALA A 416 -23.16 14.63 13.13
CA ALA A 416 -24.24 15.20 13.91
C ALA A 416 -25.59 14.99 13.24
N SER A 417 -26.68 15.31 13.94
CA SER A 417 -28.01 15.29 13.36
C SER A 417 -28.17 16.31 12.22
N GLY A 418 -29.08 16.06 11.29
CA GLY A 418 -29.35 16.98 10.17
C GLY A 418 -29.68 18.41 10.63
N LEU A 419 -30.46 18.56 11.72
CA LEU A 419 -30.76 19.87 12.30
C LEU A 419 -29.53 20.56 12.87
N ALA A 420 -28.67 19.82 13.59
CA ALA A 420 -27.43 20.36 14.12
C ALA A 420 -26.47 20.80 12.99
N VAL A 421 -26.38 20.02 11.91
CA VAL A 421 -25.60 20.40 10.72
C VAL A 421 -26.13 21.66 10.05
N GLN A 422 -27.45 21.80 9.88
CA GLN A 422 -28.04 23.05 9.38
C GLN A 422 -27.71 24.25 10.27
N MET A 423 -27.70 24.07 11.59
CA MET A 423 -27.28 25.13 12.52
C MET A 423 -25.79 25.44 12.41
N MET A 424 -24.93 24.43 12.25
CA MET A 424 -23.48 24.62 12.08
C MET A 424 -23.13 25.33 10.78
N LEU A 425 -23.87 25.06 9.70
CA LEU A 425 -23.76 25.78 8.42
C LEU A 425 -24.13 27.26 8.55
N LYS A 426 -24.82 27.69 9.61
CA LYS A 426 -25.04 29.12 9.87
C LYS A 426 -23.81 29.73 10.53
N GLY A 427 -23.17 30.67 9.83
CA GLY A 427 -22.05 31.43 10.37
C GLY A 427 -20.73 30.66 10.52
N TRP A 428 -20.60 29.48 9.90
CA TRP A 428 -19.37 28.67 9.94
C TRP A 428 -18.13 29.47 9.51
N ARG A 429 -18.24 30.31 8.47
CA ARG A 429 -17.12 31.12 7.95
C ARG A 429 -16.51 32.01 9.02
N ARG A 430 -17.34 32.68 9.82
CA ARG A 430 -16.89 33.54 10.93
C ARG A 430 -16.14 32.72 11.98
N LYS A 431 -16.73 31.60 12.39
CA LYS A 431 -16.13 30.70 13.40
C LYS A 431 -14.79 30.13 12.94
N VAL A 432 -14.68 29.70 11.68
CA VAL A 432 -13.40 29.20 11.14
C VAL A 432 -12.37 30.32 11.05
N LYS A 433 -12.74 31.53 10.59
CA LYS A 433 -11.84 32.68 10.58
C LYS A 433 -11.33 33.05 11.98
N GLU A 434 -12.19 32.99 13.00
CA GLU A 434 -11.80 33.19 14.40
C GLU A 434 -10.86 32.09 14.88
N PHE A 435 -11.17 30.82 14.58
CA PHE A 435 -10.33 29.68 14.94
C PHE A 435 -8.94 29.75 14.29
N MET A 436 -8.84 30.23 13.05
CA MET A 436 -7.57 30.39 12.34
C MET A 436 -6.62 31.42 12.99
N LYS A 437 -7.12 32.35 13.81
CA LYS A 437 -6.29 33.32 14.54
C LYS A 437 -5.42 32.68 15.62
N TRP A 438 -5.78 31.48 16.08
CA TRP A 438 -5.07 30.74 17.13
C TRP A 438 -3.85 29.96 16.63
N ASN A 439 -3.48 30.09 15.34
CA ASN A 439 -2.39 29.32 14.73
C ASN A 439 -2.53 27.80 14.96
N SER A 440 -3.76 27.28 14.87
CA SER A 440 -4.08 25.85 15.11
C SER A 440 -3.48 24.90 14.06
N ILE A 441 -2.98 25.43 12.94
CA ILE A 441 -2.40 24.66 11.83
C ILE A 441 -0.95 25.11 11.64
N VAL A 442 -0.04 24.14 11.66
CA VAL A 442 1.34 24.31 11.26
C VAL A 442 1.47 24.07 9.77
N TRP A 443 2.00 25.05 9.05
CA TRP A 443 2.24 24.96 7.60
C TRP A 443 3.71 24.66 7.32
N VAL A 444 3.96 23.58 6.59
CA VAL A 444 5.31 23.14 6.19
C VAL A 444 5.36 23.08 4.67
N PRO A 445 6.39 23.63 3.99
CA PRO A 445 6.50 23.47 2.54
C PRO A 445 6.46 21.99 2.15
N SER A 446 5.69 21.61 1.12
CA SER A 446 5.50 20.22 0.71
C SER A 446 6.83 19.54 0.38
N ARG A 447 7.76 20.28 -0.26
CA ARG A 447 9.14 19.81 -0.52
C ARG A 447 9.90 19.42 0.75
N VAL A 448 9.67 20.12 1.86
CA VAL A 448 10.33 19.87 3.15
C VAL A 448 9.67 18.68 3.84
N TRP A 449 8.33 18.69 3.93
CA TRP A 449 7.57 17.64 4.60
C TRP A 449 7.79 16.27 3.93
N PHE A 450 7.45 16.14 2.65
CA PHE A 450 7.62 14.87 1.93
C PHE A 450 9.10 14.54 1.73
N GLY A 451 9.98 15.55 1.64
CA GLY A 451 11.43 15.33 1.64
C GLY A 451 11.93 14.68 2.94
N MET A 452 11.40 15.05 4.10
CA MET A 452 11.69 14.38 5.36
C MET A 452 11.17 12.94 5.37
N LEU A 453 9.91 12.72 4.95
CA LEU A 453 9.31 11.38 4.90
C LEU A 453 10.10 10.43 3.97
N MET A 454 10.51 10.91 2.80
CA MET A 454 11.35 10.14 1.87
C MET A 454 12.68 9.73 2.48
N ARG A 455 13.38 10.66 3.15
CA ARG A 455 14.68 10.35 3.77
C ARG A 455 14.53 9.36 4.92
N ARG A 456 13.48 9.50 5.74
CA ARG A 456 13.15 8.53 6.78
C ARG A 456 12.80 7.16 6.21
N LEU A 457 12.03 7.11 5.13
CA LEU A 457 11.69 5.86 4.44
C LEU A 457 12.93 5.16 3.86
N ARG A 458 13.86 5.90 3.26
CA ARG A 458 15.14 5.39 2.78
C ARG A 458 16.02 4.88 3.93
N ALA A 459 16.09 5.59 5.04
CA ALA A 459 16.83 5.15 6.22
C ALA A 459 16.28 3.82 6.78
N ILE A 460 14.95 3.67 6.83
CA ILE A 460 14.30 2.41 7.24
C ILE A 460 14.62 1.29 6.24
N ARG A 461 14.53 1.55 4.93
CA ARG A 461 14.90 0.59 3.87
C ARG A 461 16.35 0.12 4.03
N ALA A 462 17.29 1.06 4.16
CA ALA A 462 18.71 0.76 4.30
C ALA A 462 18.98 -0.08 5.56
N THR A 463 18.35 0.26 6.68
CA THR A 463 18.43 -0.49 7.93
C THR A 463 17.96 -1.93 7.76
N GLN A 464 16.80 -2.15 7.14
CA GLN A 464 16.28 -3.49 6.86
C GLN A 464 17.25 -4.32 6.02
N PHE A 465 17.82 -3.75 4.96
CA PHE A 465 18.79 -4.45 4.13
C PHE A 465 20.10 -4.75 4.85
N GLN A 466 20.58 -3.85 5.72
CA GLN A 466 21.79 -4.10 6.51
C GLN A 466 21.59 -5.24 7.51
N ILE A 467 20.47 -5.25 8.22
CA ILE A 467 20.12 -6.34 9.16
C ILE A 467 20.08 -7.70 8.45
N LEU A 468 19.48 -7.75 7.26
CA LEU A 468 19.40 -9.00 6.49
C LEU A 468 20.75 -9.49 5.96
N ARG A 469 21.76 -8.61 5.88
CA ARG A 469 23.13 -8.95 5.48
C ARG A 469 24.03 -9.33 6.64
N MET A 470 23.58 -9.17 7.89
CA MET A 470 24.35 -9.58 9.07
C MET A 470 24.51 -11.11 9.09
N ASP A 471 25.70 -11.56 9.52
CA ASP A 471 26.01 -12.96 9.75
C ASP A 471 26.73 -13.14 11.10
N PRO A 472 26.13 -13.81 12.09
CA PRO A 472 24.76 -14.31 12.09
C PRO A 472 23.73 -13.17 12.09
N GLN A 473 22.55 -13.45 11.53
CA GLN A 473 21.41 -12.53 11.62
C GLN A 473 20.90 -12.39 13.06
N PRO A 474 20.25 -11.26 13.41
CA PRO A 474 19.63 -11.11 14.72
C PRO A 474 18.56 -12.17 14.98
N THR A 475 18.55 -12.70 16.18
CA THR A 475 17.60 -13.73 16.64
C THR A 475 16.17 -13.21 16.78
N ASN A 476 15.98 -11.88 16.85
CA ASN A 476 14.69 -11.20 16.87
C ASN A 476 14.33 -10.48 15.56
N LEU A 477 14.79 -11.00 14.41
CA LEU A 477 14.62 -10.38 13.10
C LEU A 477 13.15 -10.07 12.77
N ALA A 478 12.20 -10.94 13.14
CA ALA A 478 10.78 -10.74 12.86
C ALA A 478 10.21 -9.57 13.66
N ILE A 479 10.59 -9.44 14.94
CA ILE A 479 10.21 -8.29 15.77
C ILE A 479 10.81 -7.00 15.19
N VAL A 480 12.12 -6.98 14.89
CA VAL A 480 12.80 -5.78 14.35
C VAL A 480 12.19 -5.35 13.02
N SER A 481 11.93 -6.30 12.11
CA SER A 481 11.29 -6.05 10.81
C SER A 481 9.88 -5.49 10.99
N SER A 482 9.13 -5.98 11.98
CA SER A 482 7.79 -5.48 12.31
C SER A 482 7.81 -4.06 12.88
N VAL A 483 8.80 -3.72 13.72
CA VAL A 483 9.00 -2.36 14.24
C VAL A 483 9.31 -1.39 13.10
N LEU A 484 10.23 -1.76 12.21
CA LEU A 484 10.58 -0.95 11.03
C LEU A 484 9.36 -0.75 10.13
N MET A 485 8.59 -1.80 9.86
CA MET A 485 7.35 -1.70 9.09
C MET A 485 6.29 -0.86 9.80
N HIS A 486 6.14 -0.95 11.12
CA HIS A 486 5.28 -0.04 11.88
C HIS A 486 5.67 1.42 11.63
N MET A 487 6.96 1.74 11.66
CA MET A 487 7.45 3.09 11.39
C MET A 487 7.16 3.54 9.94
N VAL A 488 7.31 2.65 8.94
CA VAL A 488 6.94 2.96 7.54
C VAL A 488 5.45 3.30 7.43
N ARG A 489 4.60 2.49 8.05
CA ARG A 489 3.14 2.70 8.06
C ARG A 489 2.78 4.01 8.76
N ALA A 490 3.47 4.30 9.88
CA ALA A 490 3.26 5.49 10.69
C ALA A 490 3.71 6.81 10.03
N LEU A 491 4.41 6.79 8.88
CA LEU A 491 4.82 8.00 8.16
C LEU A 491 3.63 8.84 7.67
N THR A 492 2.54 8.20 7.29
CA THR A 492 1.39 8.86 6.65
C THR A 492 0.07 8.59 7.34
N ILE A 493 -0.06 7.47 8.02
CA ILE A 493 -1.31 7.04 8.67
C ILE A 493 -1.01 6.40 10.01
N THR A 494 -1.97 6.41 10.94
CA THR A 494 -1.82 5.65 12.19
C THR A 494 -2.16 4.18 11.94
N PRO A 495 -1.26 3.23 12.25
CA PRO A 495 -1.56 1.81 12.15
C PRO A 495 -2.76 1.42 13.05
N VAL A 496 -3.83 0.92 12.43
CA VAL A 496 -5.12 0.65 13.11
C VAL A 496 -5.10 -0.66 13.90
N VAL A 497 -4.31 -1.64 13.47
CA VAL A 497 -4.19 -2.95 14.13
C VAL A 497 -2.72 -3.16 14.48
N MET A 498 -2.43 -3.19 15.78
CA MET A 498 -1.12 -3.58 16.29
C MET A 498 -1.22 -5.00 16.82
N LYS A 499 -0.33 -5.86 16.32
CA LYS A 499 -0.14 -7.20 16.87
C LYS A 499 0.45 -7.06 18.28
N ALA A 500 0.12 -8.00 19.18
CA ALA A 500 0.49 -7.88 20.59
C ALA A 500 2.01 -7.70 20.80
N TYR A 501 2.83 -8.46 20.06
CA TYR A 501 4.29 -8.36 20.13
C TYR A 501 4.83 -7.01 19.62
N ILE A 502 4.16 -6.37 18.64
CA ILE A 502 4.53 -5.01 18.19
C ILE A 502 4.23 -4.00 19.30
N SER A 503 3.08 -4.13 19.97
CA SER A 503 2.73 -3.27 21.10
C SER A 503 3.71 -3.42 22.27
N ALA A 504 4.17 -4.64 22.55
CA ALA A 504 5.22 -4.90 23.53
C ALA A 504 6.54 -4.23 23.12
N ALA A 505 7.02 -4.48 21.90
CA ALA A 505 8.27 -3.90 21.41
C ALA A 505 8.25 -2.35 21.41
N LEU A 506 7.13 -1.71 21.05
CA LEU A 506 7.02 -0.24 21.08
C LEU A 506 7.01 0.32 22.51
N LYS A 507 6.50 -0.45 23.48
CA LYS A 507 6.56 -0.11 24.91
C LYS A 507 8.00 -0.21 25.42
N ASP A 508 8.71 -1.27 25.08
CA ASP A 508 10.12 -1.48 25.48
C ASP A 508 11.02 -0.42 24.84
N LEU A 509 10.70 0.00 23.61
CA LEU A 509 11.37 1.11 22.94
C LEU A 509 11.02 2.48 23.52
N HIS A 510 10.14 2.58 24.53
CA HIS A 510 9.70 3.82 25.16
C HIS A 510 9.22 4.86 24.14
N GLN A 511 8.34 4.43 23.22
CA GLN A 511 7.90 5.28 22.10
C GLN A 511 7.35 6.63 22.57
N GLY A 512 6.49 6.63 23.59
CA GLY A 512 5.87 7.84 24.13
C GLY A 512 6.90 8.79 24.73
N GLU A 513 7.77 8.28 25.60
CA GLU A 513 8.79 9.06 26.29
C GLU A 513 9.85 9.61 25.32
N LYS A 514 10.21 8.83 24.29
CA LYS A 514 11.12 9.29 23.23
C LYS A 514 10.46 10.38 22.38
N MET A 515 9.20 10.24 22.03
CA MET A 515 8.46 11.31 21.35
C MET A 515 8.37 12.57 22.21
N ASP A 516 8.13 12.41 23.52
CA ASP A 516 8.08 13.53 24.46
C ASP A 516 9.41 14.27 24.59
N THR A 517 10.51 13.51 24.61
CA THR A 517 11.88 14.05 24.77
C THR A 517 12.39 14.69 23.47
N TRP A 518 12.19 14.02 22.34
CA TRP A 518 12.86 14.33 21.06
C TRP A 518 11.94 14.97 20.02
N GLY A 519 10.63 15.06 20.28
CA GLY A 519 9.61 15.63 19.38
C GLY A 519 9.15 14.68 18.26
N ILE A 520 9.88 13.60 18.01
CA ILE A 520 9.55 12.52 17.07
C ILE A 520 10.06 11.20 17.64
N PHE A 521 9.47 10.08 17.21
CA PHE A 521 10.01 8.76 17.55
C PHE A 521 11.32 8.48 16.81
N PHE A 522 12.40 8.25 17.56
CA PHE A 522 13.69 7.77 17.06
C PHE A 522 14.06 6.43 17.70
N LEU A 523 14.70 5.54 16.93
CA LEU A 523 15.30 4.31 17.44
C LEU A 523 16.72 4.60 17.97
N LYS A 524 16.81 5.27 19.13
CA LYS A 524 18.08 5.69 19.73
C LYS A 524 19.04 4.52 20.04
N CYS A 525 18.47 3.37 20.43
CA CYS A 525 19.19 2.14 20.75
C CYS A 525 19.53 1.29 19.51
N LEU A 526 19.20 1.74 18.29
CA LEU A 526 19.55 1.00 17.08
C LEU A 526 21.06 0.93 16.92
N ASP A 527 21.58 -0.29 16.96
CA ASP A 527 22.97 -0.60 16.69
C ASP A 527 23.08 -1.57 15.52
N LEU A 528 23.73 -1.16 14.45
CA LEU A 528 23.96 -2.01 13.28
C LEU A 528 25.34 -2.65 13.28
N GLN A 529 26.12 -2.46 14.36
CA GLN A 529 27.42 -3.09 14.58
C GLN A 529 27.33 -4.29 15.54
N ASP A 530 26.23 -4.42 16.28
CA ASP A 530 25.96 -5.55 17.20
C ASP A 530 24.86 -6.45 16.61
N HIS A 531 24.94 -7.75 16.89
CA HIS A 531 23.90 -8.74 16.58
C HIS A 531 22.60 -8.44 17.34
N LYS A 532 22.67 -7.76 18.49
CA LYS A 532 21.51 -7.25 19.24
C LYS A 532 21.10 -5.87 18.72
N VAL A 533 20.51 -5.86 17.53
CA VAL A 533 20.21 -4.61 16.79
C VAL A 533 19.31 -3.65 17.56
N LEU A 534 18.37 -4.18 18.34
CA LEU A 534 17.54 -3.44 19.29
C LEU A 534 17.64 -4.10 20.67
N PRO A 535 18.60 -3.69 21.53
CA PRO A 535 18.88 -4.37 22.80
C PRO A 535 17.77 -4.22 23.84
N ASP A 536 16.94 -3.17 23.70
CA ASP A 536 15.81 -2.90 24.60
C ASP A 536 14.62 -3.83 24.33
N VAL A 537 14.55 -4.44 23.15
CA VAL A 537 13.43 -5.28 22.72
C VAL A 537 13.73 -6.75 23.03
N GLU A 538 12.68 -7.57 23.14
CA GLU A 538 12.79 -9.02 23.28
C GLU A 538 13.84 -9.62 22.34
N LYS A 539 14.67 -10.51 22.91
CA LYS A 539 15.91 -10.98 22.29
C LYS A 539 15.70 -11.98 21.17
N ASP A 540 14.61 -12.73 21.20
CA ASP A 540 14.38 -13.86 20.31
C ASP A 540 12.96 -13.80 19.73
N ASP A 541 12.80 -14.24 18.49
CA ASP A 541 11.48 -14.38 17.88
C ASP A 541 10.76 -15.62 18.44
N ASP A 542 9.72 -15.39 19.24
CA ASP A 542 8.90 -16.48 19.78
C ASP A 542 8.16 -17.28 18.69
N PRO A 543 7.87 -18.58 18.91
CA PRO A 543 7.13 -19.40 17.95
C PRO A 543 5.78 -18.81 17.53
N HIS A 544 5.11 -18.10 18.44
CA HIS A 544 3.85 -17.41 18.13
C HIS A 544 4.04 -16.21 17.19
N ILE A 545 5.18 -15.51 17.29
CA ILE A 545 5.54 -14.43 16.37
C ILE A 545 5.83 -15.03 15.00
N LEU A 546 6.63 -16.09 14.94
CA LEU A 546 7.01 -16.76 13.70
C LEU A 546 5.81 -17.35 12.94
N GLN A 547 4.69 -17.65 13.61
CA GLN A 547 3.44 -18.05 12.93
C GLN A 547 2.95 -17.01 11.92
N ASP A 548 3.13 -15.72 12.21
CA ASP A 548 2.77 -14.64 11.29
C ASP A 548 3.72 -14.52 10.09
N PHE A 549 4.86 -15.23 10.12
CA PHE A 549 5.91 -15.21 9.10
C PHE A 549 6.07 -16.55 8.39
N VAL A 550 5.22 -17.55 8.65
CA VAL A 550 5.36 -18.92 8.11
C VAL A 550 5.52 -18.93 6.60
N GLY A 551 4.75 -18.12 5.86
CA GLY A 551 4.88 -18.01 4.41
C GLY A 551 6.24 -17.44 3.98
N ALA A 552 6.74 -16.43 4.69
CA ALA A 552 8.04 -15.81 4.44
C ALA A 552 9.21 -16.75 4.79
N ILE A 553 9.12 -17.44 5.92
CA ILE A 553 10.09 -18.46 6.35
C ILE A 553 10.12 -19.63 5.37
N ALA A 554 8.95 -20.09 4.92
CA ALA A 554 8.85 -21.15 3.92
C ALA A 554 9.45 -20.74 2.58
N GLN A 555 9.18 -19.52 2.10
CA GLN A 555 9.80 -18.98 0.88
C GLN A 555 11.32 -18.87 1.01
N ARG A 556 11.81 -18.40 2.15
CA ARG A 556 13.24 -18.29 2.45
C ARG A 556 13.92 -19.66 2.49
N THR A 557 13.28 -20.63 3.15
CA THR A 557 13.74 -22.02 3.21
C THR A 557 13.71 -22.67 1.83
N LEU A 558 12.71 -22.38 1.00
CA LEU A 558 12.62 -22.86 -0.38
C LEU A 558 13.71 -22.22 -1.26
N ALA A 559 14.00 -20.94 -1.10
CA ALA A 559 15.10 -20.26 -1.80
C ALA A 559 16.46 -20.86 -1.39
N GLN A 560 16.70 -21.06 -0.09
CA GLN A 560 17.89 -21.75 0.43
C GLN A 560 17.98 -23.19 -0.07
N ARG A 561 16.87 -23.93 -0.10
CA ARG A 561 16.81 -25.28 -0.67
C ARG A 561 17.03 -25.30 -2.18
N ARG A 562 16.52 -24.33 -2.92
CA ARG A 562 16.77 -24.19 -4.37
C ARG A 562 18.21 -23.82 -4.65
N MET A 563 18.82 -22.95 -3.84
CA MET A 563 20.25 -22.66 -3.90
C MET A 563 21.08 -23.90 -3.54
N ALA A 564 20.71 -24.63 -2.49
CA ALA A 564 21.35 -25.88 -2.11
C ALA A 564 21.14 -26.99 -3.16
N GLN A 565 19.96 -27.06 -3.81
CA GLN A 565 19.67 -28.00 -4.89
C GLN A 565 20.37 -27.61 -6.19
N TYR A 566 20.49 -26.32 -6.50
CA TYR A 566 21.30 -25.82 -7.62
C TYR A 566 22.79 -26.12 -7.39
N ALA A 567 23.29 -25.89 -6.17
CA ALA A 567 24.63 -26.26 -5.75
C ALA A 567 24.87 -27.79 -5.84
N LYS A 568 23.88 -28.58 -5.42
CA LYS A 568 23.93 -30.06 -5.46
C LYS A 568 23.77 -30.62 -6.88
N GLN A 569 22.96 -30.00 -7.74
CA GLN A 569 22.78 -30.37 -9.15
C GLN A 569 24.02 -30.06 -9.99
N LYS A 570 24.81 -29.06 -9.61
CA LYS A 570 26.09 -28.77 -10.24
C LYS A 570 27.29 -29.53 -9.66
N GLY A 571 27.11 -30.31 -8.59
CA GLY A 571 28.19 -31.12 -8.00
C GLY A 571 29.35 -30.31 -7.40
N ILE A 572 29.14 -29.02 -7.11
CA ILE A 572 30.19 -28.08 -6.72
C ILE A 572 29.72 -27.35 -5.47
N VAL A 573 30.00 -27.89 -4.28
CA VAL A 573 30.44 -27.14 -3.07
C VAL A 573 30.85 -28.20 -2.03
N ASN A 574 32.17 -28.35 -1.82
CA ASN A 574 32.74 -28.71 -0.51
C ASN A 574 33.18 -27.40 0.19
N ASP A 575 33.62 -27.45 1.45
CA ASP A 575 34.07 -26.27 2.24
C ASP A 575 35.21 -25.45 1.60
N SER A 576 35.69 -25.87 0.44
CA SER A 576 36.84 -25.36 -0.28
C SER A 576 36.55 -24.77 -1.67
N TYR A 577 35.30 -24.59 -2.13
CA TYR A 577 35.08 -24.12 -3.51
C TYR A 577 34.39 -22.74 -3.69
N PRO A 578 34.98 -21.82 -4.49
CA PRO A 578 36.37 -21.83 -4.99
C PRO A 578 37.39 -21.31 -3.95
N ILE A 579 36.94 -20.58 -2.93
CA ILE A 579 37.77 -19.97 -1.86
C ILE A 579 37.04 -19.94 -0.50
N GLY A 580 36.25 -20.97 -0.19
CA GLY A 580 35.49 -21.07 1.06
C GLY A 580 34.03 -20.66 0.97
N GLN A 581 33.29 -20.75 2.08
CA GLN A 581 31.83 -20.53 2.10
C GLN A 581 31.41 -19.07 1.90
N ASN A 582 32.20 -18.10 2.37
CA ASN A 582 31.92 -16.66 2.32
C ASN A 582 33.22 -15.82 2.15
N PRO A 583 33.86 -15.81 0.96
CA PRO A 583 35.07 -15.02 0.77
C PRO A 583 34.82 -13.52 0.87
N THR A 584 35.75 -12.79 1.47
CA THR A 584 35.79 -11.31 1.46
C THR A 584 36.16 -10.78 0.06
N TRP A 585 35.91 -9.48 -0.18
CA TRP A 585 36.30 -8.86 -1.47
C TRP A 585 37.82 -8.88 -1.64
N GLU A 586 38.58 -8.66 -0.56
CA GLU A 586 40.03 -8.68 -0.55
C GLU A 586 40.59 -10.08 -0.89
N GLU A 587 39.95 -11.14 -0.38
CA GLU A 587 40.32 -12.52 -0.72
C GLU A 587 40.01 -12.85 -2.18
N LEU A 588 38.85 -12.43 -2.69
CA LEU A 588 38.49 -12.62 -4.10
C LEU A 588 39.42 -11.83 -5.03
N GLU A 589 39.73 -10.57 -4.71
CA GLU A 589 40.64 -9.72 -5.47
C GLU A 589 42.07 -10.31 -5.49
N SER A 590 42.53 -10.80 -4.34
CA SER A 590 43.81 -11.51 -4.23
C SER A 590 43.84 -12.79 -5.06
N GLU A 591 42.78 -13.61 -5.01
CA GLU A 591 42.74 -14.88 -5.74
C GLU A 591 42.64 -14.66 -7.25
N VAL A 592 41.85 -13.69 -7.73
CA VAL A 592 41.80 -13.33 -9.16
C VAL A 592 43.16 -12.84 -9.66
N LYS A 593 43.91 -12.11 -8.82
CA LYS A 593 45.24 -11.62 -9.18
C LYS A 593 46.30 -12.71 -9.23
N ASN A 594 46.27 -13.65 -8.28
CA ASN A 594 47.35 -14.61 -8.08
C ASN A 594 47.07 -16.00 -8.68
N MET A 595 45.81 -16.45 -8.67
CA MET A 595 45.37 -17.78 -9.10
C MET A 595 43.98 -17.74 -9.78
N PRO A 596 43.81 -17.00 -10.88
CA PRO A 596 42.52 -16.81 -11.55
C PRO A 596 41.85 -18.13 -11.98
N GLN A 597 42.63 -19.17 -12.27
CA GLN A 597 42.15 -20.52 -12.61
C GLN A 597 41.40 -21.25 -11.48
N ARG A 598 41.47 -20.77 -10.23
CA ARG A 598 40.65 -21.31 -9.13
C ARG A 598 39.27 -20.71 -9.07
N ILE A 599 39.14 -19.45 -9.48
CA ILE A 599 37.86 -18.71 -9.49
C ILE A 599 37.09 -19.01 -10.77
N MET A 600 37.80 -19.06 -11.90
CA MET A 600 37.24 -19.32 -13.21
C MET A 600 37.37 -20.80 -13.52
N GLY A 601 36.25 -21.46 -13.82
CA GLY A 601 36.26 -22.88 -14.17
C GLY A 601 37.08 -23.16 -15.43
N ASP A 602 37.43 -24.43 -15.64
CA ASP A 602 38.08 -24.86 -16.87
C ASP A 602 37.20 -24.51 -18.08
N TRP A 603 37.86 -24.10 -19.17
CA TRP A 603 37.14 -23.88 -20.42
C TRP A 603 36.68 -25.22 -20.99
N ASP A 604 35.40 -25.30 -21.33
CA ASP A 604 34.76 -26.49 -21.89
C ASP A 604 34.16 -26.19 -23.26
N TRP A 605 34.23 -27.16 -24.15
CA TRP A 605 33.72 -27.04 -25.51
C TRP A 605 32.22 -27.29 -25.56
N ASP A 606 31.49 -26.39 -26.23
CA ASP A 606 30.04 -26.50 -26.44
C ASP A 606 29.74 -26.70 -27.93
N ASN A 607 29.18 -27.85 -28.28
CA ASN A 607 28.81 -28.19 -29.66
C ASN A 607 27.81 -27.18 -30.27
N ALA A 608 27.07 -26.43 -29.46
CA ALA A 608 26.18 -25.37 -29.96
C ALA A 608 26.94 -24.19 -30.61
N CYS A 609 28.23 -24.01 -30.30
CA CYS A 609 29.05 -22.93 -30.85
C CYS A 609 29.43 -23.15 -32.33
N ASP A 610 29.44 -24.39 -32.82
CA ASP A 610 29.79 -24.74 -34.21
C ASP A 610 28.57 -24.83 -35.14
N ALA A 611 27.42 -24.30 -34.71
CA ALA A 611 26.16 -24.38 -35.46
C ALA A 611 26.12 -23.51 -36.73
N HIS A 612 27.10 -22.62 -36.96
CA HIS A 612 27.14 -21.71 -38.10
C HIS A 612 28.55 -21.56 -38.68
N ALA A 613 28.76 -22.12 -39.89
CA ALA A 613 30.08 -22.24 -40.52
C ALA A 613 30.78 -20.88 -40.77
N ASP A 614 30.04 -19.86 -41.23
CA ASP A 614 30.64 -18.53 -41.47
C ASP A 614 31.03 -17.81 -40.17
N ALA A 615 30.24 -17.94 -39.10
CA ALA A 615 30.58 -17.40 -37.79
C ALA A 615 31.85 -18.07 -37.24
N ALA A 616 31.92 -19.40 -37.34
CA ALA A 616 33.09 -20.19 -36.96
C ALA A 616 34.35 -19.74 -37.72
N ARG A 617 34.26 -19.64 -39.06
CA ARG A 617 35.36 -19.18 -39.92
C ARG A 617 35.81 -17.77 -39.58
N LEU A 618 34.87 -16.84 -39.39
CA LEU A 618 35.18 -15.45 -39.04
C LEU A 618 35.84 -15.33 -37.67
N PHE A 619 35.37 -16.08 -36.67
CA PHE A 619 35.96 -16.09 -35.34
C PHE A 619 37.37 -16.70 -35.32
N VAL A 620 37.60 -17.77 -36.08
CA VAL A 620 38.94 -18.36 -36.29
C VAL A 620 39.88 -17.32 -36.92
N LYS A 621 39.44 -16.65 -37.99
CA LYS A 621 40.25 -15.63 -38.68
C LYS A 621 40.52 -14.42 -37.78
N MET A 622 39.54 -14.01 -36.97
CA MET A 622 39.71 -12.98 -35.94
C MET A 622 40.80 -13.40 -34.95
N SER A 623 40.66 -14.58 -34.34
CA SER A 623 41.59 -15.06 -33.31
C SER A 623 43.01 -15.17 -33.84
N LYS A 624 43.22 -15.73 -35.05
CA LYS A 624 44.53 -15.72 -35.73
C LYS A 624 45.09 -14.31 -35.89
N SER A 625 44.27 -13.39 -36.38
CA SER A 625 44.69 -12.01 -36.61
C SER A 625 45.15 -11.31 -35.32
N PHE A 626 44.45 -11.55 -34.20
CA PHE A 626 44.85 -11.00 -32.91
C PHE A 626 46.13 -11.65 -32.37
N TRP A 627 46.23 -12.98 -32.39
CA TRP A 627 47.41 -13.70 -31.90
C TRP A 627 48.67 -13.47 -32.74
N GLU A 628 48.56 -13.36 -34.06
CA GLU A 628 49.72 -13.17 -34.95
C GLU A 628 50.14 -11.70 -35.11
N LYS A 629 49.19 -10.75 -35.05
CA LYS A 629 49.43 -9.34 -35.42
C LYS A 629 48.92 -8.33 -34.40
N GLY A 630 47.95 -8.70 -33.57
CA GLY A 630 47.37 -7.83 -32.53
C GLY A 630 48.33 -7.61 -31.37
N PHE A 631 49.07 -8.65 -30.96
CA PHE A 631 50.04 -8.61 -29.88
C PHE A 631 51.48 -8.49 -30.40
N GLN A 632 52.36 -7.80 -29.66
CA GLN A 632 53.79 -7.77 -29.99
C GLN A 632 54.44 -9.09 -29.58
N LYS A 633 55.39 -9.60 -30.38
CA LYS A 633 56.03 -10.91 -30.15
C LYS A 633 56.73 -11.02 -28.79
N ASP A 634 57.19 -9.89 -28.26
CA ASP A 634 57.92 -9.80 -27.00
C ASP A 634 57.01 -9.97 -25.77
N HIS A 635 55.68 -10.05 -25.96
CA HIS A 635 54.72 -10.37 -24.89
C HIS A 635 54.44 -11.86 -24.74
N PHE A 636 55.01 -12.73 -25.58
CA PHE A 636 54.77 -14.17 -25.56
C PHE A 636 55.98 -14.96 -25.08
N LEU A 637 55.73 -16.11 -24.44
CA LEU A 637 56.79 -17.02 -24.04
C LEU A 637 57.49 -17.61 -25.29
N PRO A 638 58.84 -17.64 -25.36
CA PRO A 638 59.60 -17.95 -26.59
C PRO A 638 59.32 -19.32 -27.23
N ALA A 639 58.74 -20.26 -26.48
CA ALA A 639 58.59 -21.67 -26.86
C ALA A 639 57.17 -22.08 -27.26
N ILE A 640 56.19 -21.17 -27.29
CA ILE A 640 54.77 -21.52 -27.47
C ILE A 640 54.17 -20.80 -28.67
N GLN A 641 53.73 -21.60 -29.66
CA GLN A 641 52.97 -21.14 -30.81
C GLN A 641 51.54 -21.64 -30.68
N ILE A 642 50.58 -20.73 -30.47
CA ILE A 642 49.16 -21.10 -30.45
C ILE A 642 48.75 -21.48 -31.88
N ASN A 643 48.52 -22.77 -32.10
CA ASN A 643 48.07 -23.27 -33.39
C ASN A 643 46.54 -23.26 -33.45
N ILE A 644 45.97 -22.30 -34.18
CA ILE A 644 44.53 -22.19 -34.36
C ILE A 644 44.17 -22.86 -35.69
N THR A 645 43.53 -24.02 -35.67
CA THR A 645 43.12 -24.71 -36.90
C THR A 645 41.60 -24.75 -37.08
N CYS A 646 40.87 -24.84 -35.98
CA CYS A 646 39.41 -24.89 -35.95
C CYS A 646 38.80 -23.90 -34.95
N LEU A 647 37.47 -23.85 -34.87
CA LEU A 647 36.75 -22.98 -33.93
C LEU A 647 37.05 -23.34 -32.48
N GLU A 648 37.18 -24.63 -32.17
CA GLU A 648 37.53 -25.12 -30.84
C GLU A 648 38.90 -24.57 -30.40
N ASP A 649 39.93 -24.67 -31.25
CA ASP A 649 41.24 -24.09 -30.97
C ASP A 649 41.17 -22.58 -30.78
N ALA A 650 40.37 -21.89 -31.61
CA ALA A 650 40.21 -20.45 -31.53
C ALA A 650 39.59 -20.03 -30.20
N MET A 651 38.52 -20.69 -29.76
CA MET A 651 37.85 -20.40 -28.49
C MET A 651 38.73 -20.78 -27.29
N LYS A 652 39.40 -21.94 -27.36
CA LYS A 652 40.34 -22.40 -26.34
C LYS A 652 41.54 -21.45 -26.18
N SER A 653 41.99 -20.81 -27.26
CA SER A 653 43.07 -19.81 -27.20
C SER A 653 42.72 -18.63 -26.27
N TRP A 654 41.43 -18.32 -26.12
CA TRP A 654 40.89 -17.28 -25.24
C TRP A 654 40.45 -17.80 -23.87
N SER A 655 41.01 -18.93 -23.43
CA SER A 655 40.86 -19.43 -22.05
C SER A 655 41.95 -18.85 -21.15
N ILE A 656 41.65 -18.71 -19.86
CA ILE A 656 42.62 -18.21 -18.88
C ILE A 656 43.88 -19.07 -18.84
N GLN A 657 43.71 -20.39 -18.94
CA GLN A 657 44.82 -21.33 -18.98
C GLN A 657 45.73 -21.11 -20.21
N SER A 658 45.14 -20.89 -21.39
CA SER A 658 45.91 -20.58 -22.60
C SER A 658 46.65 -19.25 -22.49
N ILE A 659 46.04 -18.23 -21.87
CA ILE A 659 46.71 -16.93 -21.64
C ILE A 659 47.89 -17.09 -20.68
N ILE A 660 47.69 -17.74 -19.52
CA ILE A 660 48.76 -17.98 -18.54
C ILE A 660 49.93 -18.74 -19.16
N ASN A 661 49.62 -19.72 -20.02
CA ASN A 661 50.65 -20.53 -20.66
C ASN A 661 51.35 -19.82 -21.82
N SER A 662 50.76 -18.79 -22.43
CA SER A 662 51.28 -18.21 -23.68
C SER A 662 51.82 -16.80 -23.52
N VAL A 663 51.33 -16.02 -22.56
CA VAL A 663 51.64 -14.60 -22.35
C VAL A 663 52.64 -14.43 -21.20
N ILE A 664 53.63 -13.55 -21.35
CA ILE A 664 54.56 -13.18 -20.28
C ILE A 664 53.81 -12.30 -19.27
N SER A 665 53.72 -12.76 -18.02
CA SER A 665 53.17 -12.00 -16.88
C SER A 665 51.77 -11.40 -17.13
N PRO A 666 50.74 -12.21 -17.45
CA PRO A 666 49.39 -11.70 -17.63
C PRO A 666 48.82 -11.18 -16.30
N HIS A 667 48.10 -10.05 -16.37
CA HIS A 667 47.46 -9.43 -15.22
C HIS A 667 45.94 -9.54 -15.35
N PHE A 668 45.29 -10.09 -14.33
CA PHE A 668 43.83 -10.18 -14.23
C PHE A 668 43.34 -9.21 -13.15
N LEU A 669 42.28 -8.47 -13.46
CA LEU A 669 41.70 -7.47 -12.55
C LEU A 669 40.29 -7.91 -12.17
N ALA A 670 40.01 -7.92 -10.87
CA ALA A 670 38.68 -8.21 -10.35
C ALA A 670 37.78 -6.97 -10.43
N SER A 671 36.50 -7.14 -10.74
CA SER A 671 35.48 -6.08 -10.66
C SER A 671 34.43 -6.41 -9.59
N ASN A 672 34.20 -5.48 -8.67
CA ASN A 672 33.18 -5.59 -7.61
C ASN A 672 31.86 -4.89 -7.98
N ALA A 673 31.65 -4.54 -9.25
CA ALA A 673 30.48 -3.78 -9.70
C ALA A 673 29.14 -4.42 -9.30
N ASN A 674 29.11 -5.75 -9.23
CA ASN A 674 27.95 -6.54 -8.82
C ASN A 674 28.20 -7.37 -7.54
N TYR A 675 29.30 -7.12 -6.80
CA TYR A 675 29.62 -7.85 -5.58
C TYR A 675 28.88 -7.23 -4.37
N PRO A 676 27.95 -7.94 -3.72
CA PRO A 676 27.23 -7.41 -2.56
C PRO A 676 28.19 -7.33 -1.36
N GLY A 677 28.40 -6.12 -0.81
CA GLY A 677 29.19 -5.91 0.41
C GLY A 677 30.49 -5.12 0.24
N SER A 678 30.92 -4.81 -1.00
CA SER A 678 32.06 -3.91 -1.20
C SER A 678 31.73 -2.47 -0.79
N SER A 679 32.65 -1.84 -0.04
CA SER A 679 32.56 -0.45 0.43
C SER A 679 32.64 0.59 -0.71
N LYS A 680 33.13 0.21 -1.90
CA LYS A 680 33.14 1.04 -3.10
C LYS A 680 32.75 0.20 -4.32
N ARG A 681 31.64 0.55 -4.98
CA ARG A 681 31.25 -0.11 -6.24
C ARG A 681 32.18 0.31 -7.38
N GLY A 682 32.84 -0.66 -7.96
CA GLY A 682 33.65 -0.54 -9.17
C GLY A 682 32.79 -0.40 -10.42
N LYS A 683 33.44 -0.05 -11.53
CA LYS A 683 32.79 0.10 -12.82
C LYS A 683 32.42 -1.28 -13.36
N GLN A 684 31.17 -1.44 -13.81
CA GLN A 684 30.74 -2.68 -14.47
C GLN A 684 31.43 -2.80 -15.82
N ASP A 685 32.08 -3.94 -16.06
CA ASP A 685 32.65 -4.26 -17.36
C ASP A 685 31.55 -4.55 -18.38
N VAL A 686 31.83 -4.17 -19.63
CA VAL A 686 30.91 -4.38 -20.74
C VAL A 686 30.94 -5.86 -21.13
N PRO A 687 29.78 -6.55 -21.20
CA PRO A 687 29.73 -7.94 -21.64
C PRO A 687 30.35 -8.16 -23.03
N PHE A 688 30.94 -9.34 -23.26
CA PHE A 688 31.69 -9.65 -24.49
C PHE A 688 30.83 -9.58 -25.75
N GLU A 689 29.55 -9.93 -25.67
CA GLU A 689 28.59 -9.81 -26.78
C GLU A 689 28.36 -8.34 -27.20
N LYS A 690 28.43 -7.40 -26.25
CA LYS A 690 28.34 -5.97 -26.55
C LYS A 690 29.67 -5.42 -27.08
N LEU A 691 30.80 -5.89 -26.56
CA LEU A 691 32.12 -5.55 -27.09
C LEU A 691 32.31 -6.07 -28.52
N ARG A 692 31.73 -7.23 -28.85
CA ARG A 692 31.67 -7.75 -30.23
C ARG A 692 31.12 -6.69 -31.18
N GLU A 693 29.94 -6.16 -30.91
CA GLU A 693 29.27 -5.20 -31.80
C GLU A 693 30.03 -3.87 -31.94
N GLN A 694 30.63 -3.42 -30.83
CA GLN A 694 31.24 -2.10 -30.76
C GLN A 694 32.68 -2.07 -31.26
N LEU A 695 33.42 -3.17 -31.08
CA LEU A 695 34.87 -3.20 -31.29
C LEU A 695 35.33 -4.32 -32.22
N TYR A 696 34.89 -5.56 -32.01
CA TYR A 696 35.48 -6.70 -32.70
C TYR A 696 34.80 -7.02 -34.04
N PHE A 697 33.52 -6.77 -34.21
CA PHE A 697 32.75 -6.97 -35.45
C PHE A 697 31.91 -5.72 -35.75
N CYS A 698 32.60 -4.58 -35.85
CA CYS A 698 31.95 -3.29 -36.06
C CYS A 698 31.33 -3.19 -37.47
N PRO A 699 30.22 -2.43 -37.65
CA PRO A 699 29.55 -2.29 -38.93
C PRO A 699 30.40 -1.51 -39.95
N PRO A 700 30.14 -1.67 -41.28
CA PRO A 700 30.88 -0.98 -42.33
C PRO A 700 30.87 0.55 -42.25
N SER A 701 29.91 1.13 -41.53
CA SER A 701 29.77 2.57 -41.28
C SER A 701 30.78 3.13 -40.27
N THR A 702 31.57 2.28 -39.61
CA THR A 702 32.52 2.70 -38.57
C THR A 702 33.79 3.27 -39.18
N ALA A 703 34.08 4.55 -38.94
CA ALA A 703 35.27 5.22 -39.50
C ALA A 703 36.58 4.74 -38.81
N THR A 704 37.45 4.08 -39.55
CA THR A 704 38.80 3.70 -39.07
C THR A 704 39.82 4.81 -39.33
N LYS A 705 40.66 5.12 -38.33
CA LYS A 705 41.74 6.12 -38.48
C LYS A 705 42.86 5.61 -39.42
N PRO A 706 43.45 6.48 -40.28
CA PRO A 706 44.34 6.08 -41.38
C PRO A 706 45.61 5.31 -41.00
N ASN A 707 46.14 5.53 -39.78
CA ASN A 707 47.44 5.02 -39.31
C ASN A 707 47.29 3.94 -38.21
N THR A 708 46.20 3.18 -38.20
CA THR A 708 45.94 2.17 -37.17
C THR A 708 46.20 0.75 -37.67
N LYS A 709 46.65 -0.13 -36.77
CA LYS A 709 46.78 -1.58 -37.05
C LYS A 709 45.44 -2.22 -37.46
N TRP A 710 44.32 -1.58 -37.10
CA TRP A 710 42.95 -1.94 -37.49
C TRP A 710 42.69 -1.85 -38.99
N ARG A 711 43.41 -0.98 -39.70
CA ARG A 711 43.25 -0.81 -41.15
C ARG A 711 43.50 -2.11 -41.91
N TYR A 712 44.52 -2.87 -41.52
CA TYR A 712 44.80 -4.18 -42.10
C TYR A 712 43.65 -5.18 -41.89
N LEU A 713 42.98 -5.13 -40.72
CA LEU A 713 41.86 -6.02 -40.40
C LEU A 713 40.65 -5.74 -41.29
N VAL A 714 40.42 -4.47 -41.65
CA VAL A 714 39.33 -3.98 -42.50
C VAL A 714 39.63 -4.11 -44.00
N GLU A 715 40.87 -3.88 -44.44
CA GLU A 715 41.25 -3.92 -45.86
C GLU A 715 41.61 -5.35 -46.34
N GLY A 716 42.01 -6.25 -45.44
CA GLY A 716 42.42 -7.62 -45.83
C GLY A 716 42.23 -8.71 -44.76
N GLY A 717 41.76 -8.37 -43.57
CA GLY A 717 41.57 -9.31 -42.46
C GLY A 717 40.14 -9.87 -42.36
N TYR A 718 39.74 -10.22 -41.14
CA TYR A 718 38.42 -10.81 -40.89
C TYR A 718 37.27 -9.79 -40.96
N LEU A 719 37.53 -8.51 -40.70
CA LEU A 719 36.50 -7.45 -40.81
C LEU A 719 36.12 -7.22 -42.28
N ARG A 720 37.06 -7.36 -43.22
CA ARG A 720 36.72 -7.35 -44.66
C ARG A 720 35.69 -8.42 -44.99
N ASP A 721 35.95 -9.66 -44.57
CA ASP A 721 35.09 -10.81 -44.85
C ASP A 721 33.72 -10.63 -44.18
N TYR A 722 33.70 -10.10 -42.95
CA TYR A 722 32.47 -9.77 -42.25
C TYR A 722 31.66 -8.66 -42.94
N HIS A 723 32.31 -7.57 -43.36
CA HIS A 723 31.66 -6.49 -44.10
C HIS A 723 31.17 -6.93 -45.48
N GLN A 724 31.90 -7.83 -46.12
CA GLN A 724 31.48 -8.44 -47.38
C GLN A 724 30.24 -9.32 -47.16
N TYR A 725 30.24 -10.14 -46.11
CA TYR A 725 29.09 -10.96 -45.75
C TYR A 725 27.84 -10.09 -45.52
N ILE A 726 27.96 -8.98 -44.77
CA ILE A 726 26.84 -8.04 -44.54
C ILE A 726 26.32 -7.43 -45.84
N ARG A 727 27.18 -7.15 -46.82
CA ARG A 727 26.77 -6.56 -48.10
C ARG A 727 26.10 -7.56 -49.04
N ASP A 728 26.54 -8.82 -48.99
CA ASP A 728 26.19 -9.84 -49.97
C ASP A 728 25.00 -10.71 -49.55
N HIS A 729 24.58 -10.65 -48.28
CA HIS A 729 23.53 -11.52 -47.72
C HIS A 729 22.32 -10.74 -47.23
N THR A 730 21.21 -11.47 -47.02
CA THR A 730 19.95 -10.87 -46.56
C THR A 730 20.03 -10.42 -45.08
N PRO A 731 19.18 -9.49 -44.63
CA PRO A 731 19.11 -9.11 -43.22
C PRO A 731 18.89 -10.30 -42.27
N GLU A 732 18.13 -11.31 -42.70
CA GLU A 732 17.88 -12.54 -41.95
C GLU A 732 19.16 -13.38 -41.78
N ASP A 733 19.98 -13.49 -42.83
CA ASP A 733 21.27 -14.20 -42.80
C ASP A 733 22.28 -13.46 -41.91
N VAL A 734 22.30 -12.13 -41.98
CA VAL A 734 23.15 -11.28 -41.13
C VAL A 734 22.74 -11.43 -39.65
N TRP A 735 21.44 -11.48 -39.38
CA TRP A 735 20.93 -11.72 -38.02
C TRP A 735 21.32 -13.11 -37.49
N ALA A 736 21.25 -14.15 -38.33
CA ALA A 736 21.67 -15.50 -37.96
C ALA A 736 23.17 -15.58 -37.66
N LEU A 737 23.99 -14.91 -38.47
CA LEU A 737 25.44 -14.78 -38.25
C LEU A 737 25.75 -14.08 -36.92
N ASP A 738 25.11 -12.94 -36.66
CA ASP A 738 25.30 -12.16 -35.44
C ASP A 738 24.90 -12.95 -34.19
N ARG A 739 23.80 -13.69 -34.26
CA ARG A 739 23.36 -14.57 -33.16
C ARG A 739 24.38 -15.68 -32.88
N ALA A 740 24.95 -16.27 -33.93
CA ALA A 740 25.98 -17.30 -33.78
C ALA A 740 27.28 -16.73 -33.20
N LEU A 741 27.73 -15.56 -33.68
CA LEU A 741 28.88 -14.86 -33.10
C LEU A 741 28.64 -14.48 -31.63
N ASN A 742 27.45 -14.00 -31.27
CA ASN A 742 27.10 -13.73 -29.87
C ASN A 742 27.20 -14.99 -29.00
N THR A 743 26.76 -16.14 -29.53
CA THR A 743 26.86 -17.43 -28.83
C THR A 743 28.32 -17.79 -28.55
N ILE A 744 29.22 -17.56 -29.51
CA ILE A 744 30.66 -17.77 -29.33
C ILE A 744 31.23 -16.80 -28.28
N PHE A 745 30.91 -15.51 -28.36
CA PHE A 745 31.42 -14.48 -27.43
C PHE A 745 30.89 -14.65 -25.99
N MET A 746 29.73 -15.27 -25.79
CA MET A 746 29.23 -15.63 -24.46
C MET A 746 29.97 -16.82 -23.82
N LYS A 747 30.78 -17.55 -24.60
CA LYS A 747 31.40 -18.83 -24.20
C LYS A 747 32.93 -18.77 -24.11
N ILE A 748 33.54 -17.64 -24.42
CA ILE A 748 34.97 -17.39 -24.20
C ILE A 748 35.21 -16.77 -22.82
N GLN A 749 36.42 -16.94 -22.28
CA GLN A 749 36.73 -16.52 -20.90
C GLN A 749 37.46 -15.17 -20.82
N CYS A 750 38.21 -14.81 -21.85
CA CYS A 750 38.96 -13.55 -21.85
C CYS A 750 39.05 -12.91 -23.25
N LEU A 751 39.14 -11.59 -23.27
CA LEU A 751 39.45 -10.79 -24.46
C LEU A 751 40.39 -9.64 -24.06
N PRO A 752 41.21 -9.12 -24.98
CA PRO A 752 42.11 -8.01 -24.68
C PRO A 752 41.32 -6.73 -24.38
N SER A 753 41.58 -6.10 -23.24
CA SER A 753 40.93 -4.83 -22.86
C SER A 753 41.29 -3.71 -23.83
N SER A 754 40.32 -2.90 -24.22
CA SER A 754 40.54 -1.70 -25.07
C SER A 754 41.08 -0.49 -24.29
N SER A 755 41.51 -0.68 -23.04
CA SER A 755 41.87 0.39 -22.09
C SER A 755 43.38 0.57 -21.91
N ALA A 756 44.20 0.00 -22.78
CA ALA A 756 45.64 0.27 -22.84
C ALA A 756 45.98 1.25 -23.95
#